data_AF-A0A9P0QLJ4-F1
#
_entry.id   AF-A0A9P0QLJ4-F1
#
_cell.length_a   1.000
_cell.length_b   1.000
_cell.length_c   1.000
_cell.angle_alpha   90.00
_cell.angle_beta   90.00
_cell.angle_gamma   90.00
#
_symmetry.space_group_name_H-M   'P 1'
#
loop_
_entity.id
_entity.type
_entity.pdbx_description
1 polymer ?
#
loop_
_entity_poly.entity_id
_entity_poly.type
_entity_poly.pdbx_seq_one_letter_code
_entity_poly.pdbx_strand_id
1 'polypeptide(L)'
;MKFVALISGGKDSFYNIHHCISRGHELVCLANLYPEEPERDEIDSFMFQTVGHDIINSYSECLDIPLYREKIVGSSKNQKLEYSLTKEDEIEDLFRLLQRVQRLHPDIEGVSCGAILSHYQRTRVENVCDRLGLTSLTYLWQRNQLELMGEMCQNGLDARIVKVAAIGLNTSHLGKSISQLYPKLIQLNQMYDVHICGEGGEFETLVFDAPFFKKKLEILSEEVIADSTDDVSYLKVKVKAVPKEVSVEDFQMLEAPPLLEEEFSLIFEELESIGDVGELDQGISNIDLGSNGVRISASPTSIFKTSKKLYISNLIDTELSDTIEGQVQSIFEQLKDILEKNSVSANNIKHVTLLLADMNEFSKVNKVYSRYFESFYLPPSRICIGTKLYDKCFAQLSCEVLLSDHLLKEGIHIRSRSYWAPHNIGPYSQSIVERNEEFLQASLSGQIPLEPATMQFPKDNSLNFHATFSLQHLHRVTEVVNVREYGSIICFVTEISSVNLASSAWNQYNNGAGSLTIVQVKQLPRGAKIEWGGFSYKNLVGMYDDDEDDDNELEQNDKIETIINDTIEKYSLQATSIQKIGKGELFSSTLYSNSLNDVSSFLINAKGKIQLYASLAEAQSLELKSVEFTPVDNLWDHNGQAYKYGLVWKHYK
;
A
#
# COMPACT_ATOMS: atom_id res chain seq x y z
N MET A 1 0.07 -23.51 1.24
CA MET A 1 -1.12 -23.33 0.37
C MET A 1 -0.92 -24.11 -0.91
N LYS A 2 -1.97 -24.78 -1.35
CA LYS A 2 -2.06 -25.32 -2.71
C LYS A 2 -2.50 -24.24 -3.67
N PHE A 3 -1.91 -24.16 -4.85
CA PHE A 3 -2.18 -23.08 -5.79
C PHE A 3 -2.34 -23.53 -7.24
N VAL A 4 -3.13 -22.74 -7.98
CA VAL A 4 -3.17 -22.76 -9.45
C VAL A 4 -2.26 -21.67 -9.98
N ALA A 5 -1.49 -21.96 -11.03
CA ALA A 5 -0.68 -20.96 -11.70
C ALA A 5 -1.36 -20.41 -12.95
N LEU A 6 -1.56 -19.10 -13.00
CA LEU A 6 -1.87 -18.42 -14.26
C LEU A 6 -0.61 -18.37 -15.11
N ILE A 7 -0.69 -18.90 -16.33
CA ILE A 7 0.46 -18.95 -17.25
C ILE A 7 0.14 -18.28 -18.59
N SER A 8 1.12 -17.54 -19.11
CA SER A 8 1.14 -17.07 -20.50
C SER A 8 2.19 -17.78 -21.36
N GLY A 9 3.01 -18.64 -20.77
CA GLY A 9 4.21 -19.20 -21.41
C GLY A 9 5.48 -18.40 -21.12
N GLY A 10 5.36 -17.14 -20.72
CA GLY A 10 6.48 -16.23 -20.49
C GLY A 10 7.26 -16.46 -19.20
N LYS A 11 8.43 -15.82 -19.14
CA LYS A 11 9.41 -15.90 -18.04
C LYS A 11 8.78 -15.58 -16.67
N ASP A 12 7.92 -14.57 -16.60
CA ASP A 12 7.42 -14.04 -15.33
C ASP A 12 6.45 -15.02 -14.66
N SER A 13 5.62 -15.67 -15.48
CA SER A 13 4.71 -16.73 -15.02
C SER A 13 5.49 -17.85 -14.35
N PHE A 14 6.51 -18.40 -15.01
CA PHE A 14 7.27 -19.54 -14.50
C PHE A 14 8.24 -19.17 -13.38
N TYR A 15 8.80 -17.97 -13.39
CA TYR A 15 9.66 -17.53 -12.30
C TYR A 15 8.86 -17.25 -11.02
N ASN A 16 7.63 -16.71 -11.14
CA ASN A 16 6.75 -16.58 -9.97
C ASN A 16 6.32 -17.95 -9.42
N ILE A 17 6.09 -18.95 -10.28
CA ILE A 17 5.86 -20.35 -9.85
C ILE A 17 7.06 -20.87 -9.05
N HIS A 18 8.29 -20.63 -9.51
CA HIS A 18 9.51 -21.03 -8.80
C HIS A 18 9.58 -20.40 -7.41
N HIS A 19 9.28 -19.10 -7.28
CA HIS A 19 9.17 -18.44 -5.98
C HIS A 19 8.08 -19.05 -5.10
N CYS A 20 6.88 -19.32 -5.66
CA CYS A 20 5.80 -19.96 -4.92
C CYS A 20 6.25 -21.31 -4.33
N ILE A 21 6.84 -22.18 -5.16
CA ILE A 21 7.36 -23.49 -4.71
C ILE A 21 8.45 -23.30 -3.65
N SER A 22 9.36 -22.34 -3.86
CA SER A 22 10.45 -22.04 -2.92
C SER A 22 9.97 -21.46 -1.58
N ARG A 23 8.73 -20.99 -1.49
CA ARG A 23 8.07 -20.57 -0.25
C ARG A 23 7.20 -21.67 0.37
N GLY A 24 7.30 -22.90 -0.14
CA GLY A 24 6.57 -24.07 0.37
C GLY A 24 5.12 -24.14 -0.11
N HIS A 25 4.77 -23.46 -1.20
CA HIS A 25 3.47 -23.63 -1.85
C HIS A 25 3.51 -24.84 -2.80
N GLU A 26 2.38 -25.53 -2.92
CA GLU A 26 2.24 -26.73 -3.76
C GLU A 26 1.49 -26.37 -5.05
N LEU A 27 2.15 -26.54 -6.20
CA LEU A 27 1.55 -26.32 -7.51
C LEU A 27 0.63 -27.49 -7.88
N VAL A 28 -0.67 -27.22 -8.02
CA VAL A 28 -1.69 -28.26 -8.31
C VAL A 28 -2.03 -28.32 -9.79
N CYS A 29 -2.20 -27.18 -10.44
CA CYS A 29 -2.60 -27.11 -11.84
C CYS A 29 -2.22 -25.77 -12.48
N LEU A 30 -2.32 -25.74 -13.82
CA LEU A 30 -2.12 -24.56 -14.65
C LEU A 30 -3.47 -24.04 -15.14
N ALA A 31 -3.58 -22.73 -15.28
CA ALA A 31 -4.72 -22.06 -15.88
C ALA A 31 -4.26 -21.02 -16.91
N ASN A 32 -4.97 -20.96 -18.05
CA ASN A 32 -4.65 -20.03 -19.12
C ASN A 32 -5.93 -19.56 -19.84
N LEU A 33 -6.00 -18.26 -20.10
CA LEU A 33 -6.97 -17.70 -21.04
C LEU A 33 -6.36 -17.61 -22.44
N TYR A 34 -7.15 -17.88 -23.47
CA TYR A 34 -6.68 -17.92 -24.86
C TYR A 34 -7.67 -17.28 -25.83
N PRO A 35 -7.19 -16.72 -26.96
CA PRO A 35 -8.03 -16.10 -27.98
C PRO A 35 -9.06 -17.08 -28.57
N GLU A 36 -10.26 -16.58 -28.91
CA GLU A 36 -11.32 -17.42 -29.51
C GLU A 36 -10.95 -17.94 -30.90
N GLU A 37 -10.27 -17.11 -31.70
CA GLU A 37 -9.79 -17.43 -33.05
C GLU A 37 -8.31 -17.84 -33.01
N PRO A 38 -7.97 -19.13 -33.20
CA PRO A 38 -6.59 -19.62 -33.10
C PRO A 38 -5.66 -19.07 -34.21
N GLU A 39 -6.23 -18.58 -35.31
CA GLU A 39 -5.47 -18.02 -36.43
C GLU A 39 -5.12 -16.54 -36.24
N ARG A 40 -5.68 -15.89 -35.21
CA ARG A 40 -5.41 -14.49 -34.89
C ARG A 40 -4.40 -14.44 -33.74
N ASP A 41 -3.13 -14.39 -34.13
CA ASP A 41 -1.99 -14.43 -33.18
C ASP A 41 -1.90 -13.16 -32.29
N GLU A 42 -2.68 -12.11 -32.58
CA GLU A 42 -2.72 -10.86 -31.82
C GLU A 42 -4.17 -10.38 -31.56
N ILE A 43 -4.50 -10.23 -30.27
CA ILE A 43 -5.71 -9.54 -29.78
C ILE A 43 -5.25 -8.38 -28.91
N ASP A 44 -5.95 -7.25 -28.97
CA ASP A 44 -5.77 -6.10 -28.08
C ASP A 44 -6.21 -6.43 -26.62
N SER A 45 -5.48 -7.32 -25.94
CA SER A 45 -5.63 -7.58 -24.50
C SER A 45 -4.51 -6.89 -23.73
N PHE A 46 -4.88 -6.10 -22.73
CA PHE A 46 -3.94 -5.47 -21.80
C PHE A 46 -3.47 -6.45 -20.69
N MET A 47 -4.12 -7.62 -20.58
CA MET A 47 -3.90 -8.57 -19.50
C MET A 47 -3.15 -9.82 -19.98
N PHE A 48 -3.47 -10.35 -21.16
CA PHE A 48 -2.98 -11.66 -21.58
C PHE A 48 -2.07 -11.60 -22.81
N GLN A 49 -0.88 -12.20 -22.70
CA GLN A 49 -0.03 -12.49 -23.84
C GLN A 49 -0.74 -13.48 -24.78
N THR A 50 -0.73 -13.15 -26.08
CA THR A 50 -1.42 -13.90 -27.14
C THR A 50 -0.43 -14.64 -28.06
N VAL A 51 0.80 -14.13 -28.18
CA VAL A 51 1.86 -14.78 -28.97
C VAL A 51 2.38 -16.02 -28.25
N GLY A 52 2.47 -17.13 -28.98
CA GLY A 52 2.96 -18.41 -28.45
C GLY A 52 1.89 -19.27 -27.76
N HIS A 53 0.59 -18.92 -27.88
CA HIS A 53 -0.51 -19.68 -27.27
C HIS A 53 -0.58 -21.16 -27.74
N ASP A 54 0.02 -21.46 -28.90
CA ASP A 54 0.14 -22.81 -29.47
C ASP A 54 0.90 -23.78 -28.57
N ILE A 55 1.94 -23.30 -27.87
CA ILE A 55 2.80 -24.19 -27.08
C ILE A 55 2.27 -24.46 -25.67
N ILE A 56 1.29 -23.68 -25.21
CA ILE A 56 0.79 -23.69 -23.82
C ILE A 56 0.37 -25.10 -23.37
N ASN A 57 -0.25 -25.88 -24.26
CA ASN A 57 -0.68 -27.25 -23.97
C ASN A 57 0.49 -28.15 -23.54
N SER A 58 1.69 -27.90 -24.08
CA SER A 58 2.90 -28.68 -23.81
C SER A 58 3.38 -28.54 -22.36
N TYR A 59 3.05 -27.42 -21.68
CA TYR A 59 3.46 -27.22 -20.28
C TYR A 59 2.81 -28.20 -19.31
N SER A 60 1.62 -28.72 -19.63
CA SER A 60 1.00 -29.81 -18.85
C SER A 60 1.87 -31.08 -18.87
N GLU A 61 2.50 -31.39 -20.00
CA GLU A 61 3.44 -32.52 -20.12
C GLU A 61 4.79 -32.22 -19.48
N CYS A 62 5.26 -30.97 -19.54
CA CYS A 62 6.51 -30.54 -18.90
C CYS A 62 6.47 -30.63 -17.39
N LEU A 63 5.33 -30.28 -16.79
CA LEU A 63 5.15 -30.24 -15.34
C LEU A 63 4.46 -31.49 -14.79
N ASP A 64 3.81 -32.28 -15.65
CA ASP A 64 3.02 -33.47 -15.28
C ASP A 64 1.90 -33.11 -14.29
N ILE A 65 1.16 -32.05 -14.64
CA ILE A 65 0.01 -31.52 -13.90
C ILE A 65 -1.07 -31.07 -14.90
N PRO A 66 -2.36 -31.05 -14.49
CA PRO A 66 -3.44 -30.65 -15.40
C PRO A 66 -3.35 -29.17 -15.78
N LEU A 67 -3.75 -28.88 -17.02
CA LEU A 67 -3.92 -27.53 -17.56
C LEU A 67 -5.40 -27.29 -17.88
N TYR A 68 -5.94 -26.18 -17.39
CA TYR A 68 -7.28 -25.73 -17.67
C TYR A 68 -7.24 -24.47 -18.53
N ARG A 69 -7.97 -24.49 -19.64
CA ARG A 69 -8.03 -23.35 -20.55
C ARG A 69 -9.46 -22.86 -20.74
N GLU A 70 -9.65 -21.55 -20.81
CA GLU A 70 -10.93 -20.94 -21.14
C GLU A 70 -10.72 -19.90 -22.25
N LYS A 71 -11.67 -19.83 -23.19
CA LYS A 71 -11.63 -18.85 -24.27
C LYS A 71 -11.91 -17.46 -23.70
N ILE A 72 -11.23 -16.46 -24.23
CA ILE A 72 -11.56 -15.06 -24.01
C ILE A 72 -12.76 -14.74 -24.90
N VAL A 73 -13.92 -14.48 -24.27
CA VAL A 73 -15.16 -14.07 -24.96
C VAL A 73 -15.46 -12.59 -24.64
N GLY A 74 -15.02 -12.12 -23.48
CA GLY A 74 -15.04 -10.71 -23.12
C GLY A 74 -13.98 -9.89 -23.82
N SER A 75 -14.05 -8.58 -23.61
CA SER A 75 -13.03 -7.62 -24.10
C SER A 75 -12.55 -6.73 -22.94
N SER A 76 -11.46 -5.98 -23.13
CA SER A 76 -10.94 -5.00 -22.16
C SER A 76 -11.89 -3.81 -21.98
N LYS A 77 -13.06 -4.01 -21.35
CA LYS A 77 -14.12 -3.01 -21.18
C LYS A 77 -13.79 -2.03 -20.07
N ASN A 78 -13.36 -2.54 -18.93
CA ASN A 78 -12.92 -1.71 -17.82
C ASN A 78 -11.41 -1.54 -17.91
N GLN A 79 -10.96 -0.35 -18.33
CA GLN A 79 -9.55 0.01 -18.44
C GLN A 79 -9.06 0.87 -17.28
N LYS A 80 -9.89 1.09 -16.25
CA LYS A 80 -9.46 1.82 -15.05
C LYS A 80 -8.38 0.99 -14.32
N LEU A 81 -7.52 1.66 -13.55
CA LEU A 81 -6.52 0.98 -12.70
C LEU A 81 -7.19 -0.06 -11.79
N GLU A 82 -8.33 0.32 -11.24
CA GLU A 82 -9.13 -0.49 -10.32
C GLU A 82 -10.27 -1.20 -11.06
N TYR A 83 -10.42 -2.50 -10.79
CA TYR A 83 -11.46 -3.30 -11.42
C TYR A 83 -12.73 -3.35 -10.57
N SER A 84 -13.85 -2.96 -11.18
CA SER A 84 -15.19 -3.28 -10.69
C SER A 84 -15.83 -4.29 -11.61
N LEU A 85 -16.69 -5.16 -11.07
CA LEU A 85 -17.41 -6.18 -11.84
C LEU A 85 -18.04 -5.54 -13.08
N THR A 86 -17.57 -5.96 -14.24
CA THR A 86 -17.96 -5.39 -15.53
C THR A 86 -18.43 -6.52 -16.43
N LYS A 87 -19.70 -6.46 -16.84
CA LYS A 87 -20.30 -7.48 -17.69
C LYS A 87 -19.56 -7.52 -19.05
N GLU A 88 -19.35 -8.73 -19.58
CA GLU A 88 -18.66 -8.97 -20.87
C GLU A 88 -17.20 -8.49 -20.91
N ASP A 89 -16.58 -8.36 -19.74
CA ASP A 89 -15.15 -8.09 -19.61
C ASP A 89 -14.33 -9.39 -19.52
N GLU A 90 -13.10 -9.39 -20.05
CA GLU A 90 -12.19 -10.54 -20.05
C GLU A 90 -11.87 -11.06 -18.63
N ILE A 91 -11.98 -10.21 -17.61
CA ILE A 91 -11.77 -10.61 -16.21
C ILE A 91 -12.89 -11.51 -15.70
N GLU A 92 -14.09 -11.45 -16.28
CA GLU A 92 -15.16 -12.39 -15.98
C GLU A 92 -14.92 -13.78 -16.62
N ASP A 93 -14.16 -13.85 -17.72
CA ASP A 93 -13.67 -15.14 -18.26
C ASP A 93 -12.67 -15.76 -17.28
N LEU A 94 -11.76 -14.94 -16.72
CA LEU A 94 -10.80 -15.39 -15.71
C LEU A 94 -11.53 -15.91 -14.46
N PHE A 95 -12.56 -15.19 -14.00
CA PHE A 95 -13.40 -15.63 -12.89
C PHE A 95 -14.05 -17.00 -13.17
N ARG A 96 -14.64 -17.20 -14.37
CA ARG A 96 -15.23 -18.48 -14.76
C ARG A 96 -14.21 -19.61 -14.78
N LEU A 97 -13.02 -19.36 -15.35
CA LEU A 97 -11.92 -20.32 -15.40
C LEU A 97 -11.50 -20.74 -13.99
N LEU A 98 -11.19 -19.79 -13.11
CA LEU A 98 -10.75 -20.07 -11.76
C LEU A 98 -11.85 -20.69 -10.89
N GLN A 99 -13.11 -20.30 -11.09
CA GLN A 99 -14.25 -20.95 -10.45
C GLN A 99 -14.36 -22.43 -10.87
N ARG A 100 -14.13 -22.75 -12.16
CA ARG A 100 -14.11 -24.15 -12.63
C ARG A 100 -12.93 -24.91 -12.02
N VAL A 101 -11.74 -24.30 -11.96
CA VAL A 101 -10.56 -24.91 -11.31
C VAL A 101 -10.85 -25.21 -9.85
N GLN A 102 -11.40 -24.26 -9.08
CA GLN A 102 -11.72 -24.45 -7.66
C GLN A 102 -12.78 -25.55 -7.45
N ARG A 103 -13.74 -25.73 -8.36
CA ARG A 103 -14.70 -26.86 -8.29
C ARG A 103 -14.04 -28.22 -8.48
N LEU A 104 -12.99 -28.30 -9.32
CA LEU A 104 -12.26 -29.53 -9.60
C LEU A 104 -11.16 -29.81 -8.56
N HIS A 105 -10.62 -28.75 -7.95
CA HIS A 105 -9.57 -28.77 -6.93
C HIS A 105 -10.00 -27.90 -5.74
N PRO A 106 -10.92 -28.38 -4.89
CA PRO A 106 -11.53 -27.59 -3.80
C PRO A 106 -10.55 -27.23 -2.67
N ASP A 107 -9.36 -27.82 -2.66
CA ASP A 107 -8.27 -27.58 -1.71
C ASP A 107 -7.28 -26.50 -2.19
N ILE A 108 -7.49 -25.90 -3.36
CA ILE A 108 -6.70 -24.73 -3.81
C ILE A 108 -7.07 -23.50 -2.97
N GLU A 109 -6.04 -22.85 -2.45
CA GLU A 109 -6.14 -21.66 -1.60
C GLU A 109 -5.49 -20.42 -2.25
N GLY A 110 -4.71 -20.61 -3.32
CA GLY A 110 -3.95 -19.53 -3.93
C GLY A 110 -3.91 -19.55 -5.46
N VAL A 111 -3.61 -18.38 -6.03
CA VAL A 111 -3.45 -18.17 -7.48
C VAL A 111 -2.11 -17.47 -7.71
N SER A 112 -1.19 -18.10 -8.45
CA SER A 112 0.08 -17.49 -8.84
C SER A 112 -0.11 -16.59 -10.07
N CYS A 113 0.42 -15.37 -10.00
CA CYS A 113 0.45 -14.39 -11.09
C CYS A 113 1.82 -13.71 -11.18
N GLY A 114 2.40 -13.69 -12.38
CA GLY A 114 3.74 -13.16 -12.65
C GLY A 114 3.82 -11.65 -12.88
N ALA A 115 2.91 -10.83 -12.34
CA ALA A 115 3.00 -9.38 -12.51
C ALA A 115 4.22 -8.80 -11.76
N ILE A 116 5.05 -7.99 -12.43
CA ILE A 116 6.21 -7.32 -11.82
C ILE A 116 5.86 -5.87 -11.47
N LEU A 117 5.51 -5.02 -12.43
CA LEU A 117 5.17 -3.62 -12.17
C LEU A 117 3.69 -3.30 -12.37
N SER A 118 3.03 -4.02 -13.29
CA SER A 118 1.66 -3.71 -13.70
C SER A 118 0.65 -3.76 -12.54
N HIS A 119 0.22 -2.59 -12.09
CA HIS A 119 -0.91 -2.46 -11.16
C HIS A 119 -2.20 -3.01 -11.79
N TYR A 120 -2.41 -2.74 -13.07
CA TYR A 120 -3.60 -3.15 -13.82
C TYR A 120 -3.83 -4.67 -13.77
N GLN A 121 -2.78 -5.46 -13.97
CA GLN A 121 -2.85 -6.92 -13.96
C GLN A 121 -3.05 -7.46 -12.53
N ARG A 122 -2.28 -6.93 -11.56
CA ARG A 122 -2.39 -7.32 -10.15
C ARG A 122 -3.81 -7.11 -9.60
N THR A 123 -4.37 -5.93 -9.78
CA THR A 123 -5.67 -5.52 -9.20
C THR A 123 -6.82 -6.40 -9.69
N ARG A 124 -6.76 -6.84 -10.96
CA ARG A 124 -7.73 -7.73 -11.60
C ARG A 124 -7.65 -9.16 -11.09
N VAL A 125 -6.44 -9.71 -10.99
CA VAL A 125 -6.24 -11.06 -10.42
C VAL A 125 -6.68 -11.08 -8.96
N GLU A 126 -6.30 -10.07 -8.16
CA GLU A 126 -6.75 -9.94 -6.78
C GLU A 126 -8.28 -9.81 -6.68
N ASN A 127 -8.94 -9.06 -7.57
CA ASN A 127 -10.40 -8.96 -7.57
C ASN A 127 -11.08 -10.34 -7.78
N VAL A 128 -10.59 -11.13 -8.73
CA VAL A 128 -11.10 -12.47 -8.96
C VAL A 128 -10.82 -13.39 -7.76
N CYS A 129 -9.62 -13.30 -7.18
CA CYS A 129 -9.23 -14.07 -6.01
C CYS A 129 -10.15 -13.78 -4.82
N ASP A 130 -10.40 -12.51 -4.50
CA ASP A 130 -11.29 -12.10 -3.40
C ASP A 130 -12.70 -12.67 -3.55
N ARG A 131 -13.28 -12.58 -4.75
CA ARG A 131 -14.61 -13.10 -5.05
C ARG A 131 -14.71 -14.62 -4.93
N LEU A 132 -13.59 -15.32 -5.04
CA LEU A 132 -13.50 -16.79 -4.92
C LEU A 132 -12.93 -17.24 -3.55
N GLY A 133 -12.58 -16.30 -2.66
CA GLY A 133 -11.92 -16.61 -1.39
C GLY A 133 -10.52 -17.21 -1.55
N LEU A 134 -9.80 -16.87 -2.62
CA LEU A 134 -8.43 -17.31 -2.90
C LEU A 134 -7.42 -16.21 -2.55
N THR A 135 -6.16 -16.58 -2.34
CA THR A 135 -5.05 -15.64 -2.12
C THR A 135 -4.24 -15.44 -3.40
N SER A 136 -4.08 -14.20 -3.86
CA SER A 136 -3.16 -13.90 -4.97
C SER A 136 -1.69 -14.00 -4.51
N LEU A 137 -0.84 -14.71 -5.26
CA LEU A 137 0.59 -14.90 -5.02
C LEU A 137 1.39 -14.19 -6.13
N THR A 138 1.95 -13.02 -5.82
CA THR A 138 2.65 -12.14 -6.77
C THR A 138 4.02 -11.76 -6.20
N TYR A 139 4.92 -12.74 -6.13
CA TYR A 139 6.25 -12.58 -5.51
C TYR A 139 7.18 -11.67 -6.31
N LEU A 140 6.92 -11.46 -7.60
CA LEU A 140 7.75 -10.59 -8.44
C LEU A 140 7.34 -9.11 -8.33
N TRP A 141 6.19 -8.83 -7.72
CA TRP A 141 5.61 -7.49 -7.76
C TRP A 141 6.48 -6.46 -7.01
N GLN A 142 6.73 -5.32 -7.66
CA GLN A 142 7.58 -4.22 -7.21
C GLN A 142 9.05 -4.60 -6.92
N ARG A 143 9.53 -5.74 -7.44
CA ARG A 143 10.97 -6.07 -7.37
C ARG A 143 11.79 -5.23 -8.35
N ASN A 144 13.05 -4.98 -8.00
CA ASN A 144 14.01 -4.33 -8.89
C ASN A 144 14.22 -5.16 -10.16
N GLN A 145 13.98 -4.57 -11.34
CA GLN A 145 14.02 -5.29 -12.62
C GLN A 145 15.43 -5.78 -13.01
N LEU A 146 16.47 -5.05 -12.63
CA LEU A 146 17.86 -5.41 -12.93
C LEU A 146 18.23 -6.67 -12.15
N GLU A 147 18.02 -6.65 -10.83
CA GLU A 147 18.23 -7.81 -9.96
C GLU A 147 17.40 -9.00 -10.42
N LEU A 148 16.11 -8.78 -10.66
CA LEU A 148 15.16 -9.83 -11.02
C LEU A 148 15.55 -10.54 -12.33
N MET A 149 15.88 -9.79 -13.39
CA MET A 149 16.33 -10.38 -14.65
C MET A 149 17.68 -11.09 -14.48
N GLY A 150 18.59 -10.51 -13.70
CA GLY A 150 19.87 -11.14 -13.35
C GLY A 150 19.69 -12.49 -12.66
N GLU A 151 18.79 -12.56 -11.68
CA GLU A 151 18.45 -13.79 -10.98
C GLU A 151 17.81 -14.83 -11.92
N MET A 152 16.86 -14.43 -12.78
CA MET A 152 16.27 -15.34 -13.78
C MET A 152 17.36 -15.97 -14.66
N CYS A 153 18.35 -15.17 -15.09
CA CYS A 153 19.47 -15.64 -15.90
C CYS A 153 20.39 -16.61 -15.16
N GLN A 154 20.53 -16.47 -13.84
CA GLN A 154 21.42 -17.32 -13.02
C GLN A 154 20.74 -18.60 -12.53
N ASN A 155 19.41 -18.59 -12.37
CA ASN A 155 18.64 -19.70 -11.79
C ASN A 155 18.06 -20.67 -12.82
N GLY A 156 18.72 -20.84 -13.97
CA GLY A 156 18.41 -21.91 -14.92
C GLY A 156 17.07 -21.80 -15.65
N LEU A 157 16.53 -20.58 -15.80
CA LEU A 157 15.33 -20.33 -16.60
C LEU A 157 15.70 -20.14 -18.08
N ASP A 158 15.45 -21.14 -18.93
CA ASP A 158 15.60 -21.02 -20.39
C ASP A 158 14.37 -20.32 -20.98
N ALA A 159 14.28 -19.01 -20.76
CA ALA A 159 13.32 -18.13 -21.42
C ALA A 159 13.95 -17.51 -22.65
N ARG A 160 13.23 -17.53 -23.78
CA ARG A 160 13.70 -16.96 -25.05
C ARG A 160 12.73 -15.94 -25.60
N ILE A 161 13.29 -14.93 -26.26
CA ILE A 161 12.51 -13.84 -26.86
C ILE A 161 11.70 -14.36 -28.04
N VAL A 162 10.40 -14.14 -28.01
CA VAL A 162 9.48 -14.54 -29.09
C VAL A 162 8.70 -13.39 -29.69
N LYS A 163 8.72 -12.20 -29.08
CA LYS A 163 8.19 -10.96 -29.65
C LYS A 163 9.14 -9.84 -29.31
N VAL A 164 9.30 -8.89 -30.22
CA VAL A 164 9.97 -7.61 -29.96
C VAL A 164 9.11 -6.48 -30.51
N ALA A 165 8.99 -5.39 -29.76
CA ALA A 165 8.18 -4.23 -30.08
C ALA A 165 8.76 -2.94 -29.46
N ALA A 166 10.09 -2.82 -29.43
CA ALA A 166 10.77 -1.68 -28.82
C ALA A 166 12.02 -1.25 -29.59
N ILE A 167 12.35 0.04 -29.45
CA ILE A 167 13.54 0.62 -30.06
C ILE A 167 14.81 -0.14 -29.65
N GLY A 168 15.63 -0.46 -30.63
CA GLY A 168 16.88 -1.21 -30.43
C GLY A 168 16.70 -2.73 -30.32
N LEU A 169 15.46 -3.24 -30.34
CA LEU A 169 15.14 -4.66 -30.52
C LEU A 169 14.56 -4.89 -31.92
N ASN A 170 15.14 -5.85 -32.64
CA ASN A 170 14.73 -6.29 -33.98
C ASN A 170 14.71 -7.82 -34.11
N THR A 171 14.32 -8.31 -35.29
CA THR A 171 14.23 -9.75 -35.64
C THR A 171 15.46 -10.59 -35.29
N SER A 172 16.68 -10.01 -35.30
CA SER A 172 17.91 -10.73 -34.93
C SER A 172 17.98 -11.12 -33.45
N HIS A 173 17.06 -10.62 -32.62
CA HIS A 173 16.96 -10.97 -31.20
C HIS A 173 15.94 -12.07 -30.92
N LEU A 174 15.05 -12.38 -31.86
CA LEU A 174 14.10 -13.49 -31.73
C LEU A 174 14.87 -14.81 -31.56
N GLY A 175 14.38 -15.65 -30.66
CA GLY A 175 14.99 -16.94 -30.31
C GLY A 175 16.19 -16.86 -29.37
N LYS A 176 16.76 -15.66 -29.11
CA LYS A 176 17.82 -15.50 -28.10
C LYS A 176 17.26 -15.70 -26.71
N SER A 177 18.05 -16.33 -25.84
CA SER A 177 17.72 -16.43 -24.41
C SER A 177 17.78 -15.06 -23.73
N ILE A 178 17.03 -14.90 -22.64
CA ILE A 178 17.10 -13.71 -21.79
C ILE A 178 18.53 -13.45 -21.30
N SER A 179 19.32 -14.51 -21.01
CA SER A 179 20.71 -14.38 -20.57
C SER A 179 21.62 -13.83 -21.66
N GLN A 180 21.40 -14.24 -22.92
CA GLN A 180 22.14 -13.68 -24.05
C GLN A 180 21.77 -12.23 -24.32
N LEU A 181 20.51 -11.84 -24.08
CA LEU A 181 20.03 -10.48 -24.33
C LEU A 181 20.25 -9.53 -23.16
N TYR A 182 20.46 -10.03 -21.94
CA TYR A 182 20.53 -9.22 -20.72
C TYR A 182 21.48 -8.02 -20.79
N PRO A 183 22.74 -8.14 -21.27
CA PRO A 183 23.63 -6.97 -21.40
C PRO A 183 23.07 -5.89 -22.33
N LYS A 184 22.34 -6.29 -23.39
CA LYS A 184 21.71 -5.37 -24.33
C LYS A 184 20.51 -4.67 -23.69
N LEU A 185 19.71 -5.38 -22.89
CA LEU A 185 18.57 -4.80 -22.18
C LEU A 185 19.01 -3.73 -21.16
N ILE A 186 20.13 -3.95 -20.45
CA ILE A 186 20.73 -2.92 -19.57
C ILE A 186 21.13 -1.69 -20.38
N GLN A 187 21.78 -1.88 -21.52
CA GLN A 187 22.17 -0.77 -22.40
C GLN A 187 20.94 0.02 -22.89
N LEU A 188 19.89 -0.67 -23.32
CA LEU A 188 18.66 -0.02 -23.80
C LEU A 188 17.92 0.70 -22.68
N ASN A 189 17.91 0.16 -21.47
CA ASN A 189 17.36 0.83 -20.30
C ASN A 189 18.10 2.15 -20.02
N GLN A 190 19.43 2.15 -20.05
CA GLN A 190 20.23 3.37 -19.82
C GLN A 190 20.06 4.42 -20.93
N MET A 191 19.77 4.00 -22.16
CA MET A 191 19.67 4.89 -23.32
C MET A 191 18.25 5.41 -23.58
N TYR A 192 17.23 4.59 -23.30
CA TYR A 192 15.86 4.79 -23.76
C TYR A 192 14.80 4.41 -22.69
N ASP A 193 15.21 4.13 -21.46
CA ASP A 193 14.34 3.70 -20.36
C ASP A 193 13.52 2.42 -20.64
N VAL A 194 13.93 1.63 -21.64
CA VAL A 194 13.35 0.30 -21.94
C VAL A 194 13.33 -0.54 -20.67
N HIS A 195 12.19 -1.15 -20.34
CA HIS A 195 12.09 -2.00 -19.17
C HIS A 195 12.92 -3.28 -19.34
N ILE A 196 13.84 -3.51 -18.41
CA ILE A 196 14.76 -4.67 -18.47
C ILE A 196 13.97 -5.99 -18.45
N CYS A 197 12.85 -6.03 -17.73
CA CYS A 197 11.95 -7.18 -17.71
C CYS A 197 10.87 -7.16 -18.80
N GLY A 198 10.82 -6.16 -19.69
CA GLY A 198 9.84 -6.10 -20.79
C GLY A 198 8.40 -5.77 -20.35
N GLU A 199 8.23 -5.09 -19.21
CA GLU A 199 6.91 -4.77 -18.62
C GLU A 199 6.05 -3.84 -19.48
N GLY A 200 6.66 -3.04 -20.37
CA GLY A 200 5.98 -2.14 -21.29
C GLY A 200 5.53 -2.84 -22.58
N GLY A 201 5.67 -4.17 -22.66
CA GLY A 201 5.42 -4.93 -23.89
C GLY A 201 6.58 -4.86 -24.87
N GLU A 202 7.77 -4.41 -24.44
CA GLU A 202 8.95 -4.26 -25.30
C GLU A 202 9.40 -5.57 -25.94
N PHE A 203 9.19 -6.68 -25.22
CA PHE A 203 9.40 -8.02 -25.71
C PHE A 203 8.53 -9.02 -24.95
N GLU A 204 8.23 -10.15 -25.59
CA GLU A 204 7.60 -11.30 -24.93
C GLU A 204 8.53 -12.50 -24.98
N THR A 205 8.32 -13.45 -24.06
CA THR A 205 9.15 -14.65 -23.94
C THR A 205 8.32 -15.92 -23.94
N LEU A 206 8.97 -17.04 -24.26
CA LEU A 206 8.49 -18.38 -23.94
C LEU A 206 9.57 -19.14 -23.19
N VAL A 207 9.16 -19.89 -22.18
CA VAL A 207 10.04 -20.74 -21.37
C VAL A 207 10.13 -22.13 -21.99
N PHE A 208 11.34 -22.57 -22.30
CA PHE A 208 11.63 -23.88 -22.89
C PHE A 208 12.09 -24.89 -21.84
N ASP A 209 12.76 -24.43 -20.79
CA ASP A 209 13.11 -25.25 -19.63
C ASP A 209 13.15 -24.38 -18.37
N ALA A 210 12.82 -24.99 -17.23
CA ALA A 210 12.97 -24.39 -15.92
C ALA A 210 13.42 -25.47 -14.93
N PRO A 211 14.02 -25.12 -13.79
CA PRO A 211 14.56 -26.11 -12.86
C PRO A 211 13.53 -27.14 -12.37
N PHE A 212 12.27 -26.72 -12.15
CA PHE A 212 11.19 -27.57 -11.66
C PHE A 212 10.42 -28.33 -12.77
N PHE A 213 10.84 -28.23 -14.04
CA PHE A 213 10.24 -29.01 -15.13
C PHE A 213 10.69 -30.47 -15.09
N LYS A 214 9.77 -31.42 -15.31
CA LYS A 214 10.06 -32.85 -15.50
C LYS A 214 10.48 -33.18 -16.94
N LYS A 215 9.97 -32.42 -17.91
CA LYS A 215 10.37 -32.47 -19.33
C LYS A 215 10.67 -31.06 -19.82
N LYS A 216 11.62 -30.93 -20.74
CA LYS A 216 11.92 -29.66 -21.42
C LYS A 216 11.26 -29.61 -22.80
N LEU A 217 11.10 -28.42 -23.36
CA LEU A 217 10.61 -28.21 -24.72
C LEU A 217 11.78 -28.16 -25.69
N GLU A 218 11.74 -29.02 -26.70
CA GLU A 218 12.65 -29.00 -27.84
C GLU A 218 11.98 -28.31 -29.03
N ILE A 219 12.68 -27.39 -29.70
CA ILE A 219 12.19 -26.70 -30.90
C ILE A 219 12.30 -27.66 -32.09
N LEU A 220 11.18 -27.89 -32.76
CA LEU A 220 11.10 -28.69 -33.99
C LEU A 220 11.24 -27.81 -35.24
N SER A 221 10.62 -26.63 -35.21
CA SER A 221 10.70 -25.63 -36.29
C SER A 221 10.39 -24.25 -35.73
N GLU A 222 10.95 -23.23 -36.37
CA GLU A 222 10.73 -21.83 -36.05
C GLU A 222 10.52 -21.02 -37.34
N GLU A 223 9.65 -20.02 -37.26
CA GLU A 223 9.30 -19.12 -38.36
C GLU A 223 9.22 -17.69 -37.82
N VAL A 224 9.95 -16.76 -38.44
CA VAL A 224 9.91 -15.34 -38.10
C VAL A 224 8.80 -14.67 -38.89
N ILE A 225 7.91 -13.98 -38.19
CA ILE A 225 6.85 -13.16 -38.78
C ILE A 225 7.13 -11.71 -38.41
N ALA A 226 7.27 -10.87 -39.42
CA ALA A 226 7.54 -9.44 -39.27
C ALA A 226 6.40 -8.64 -39.92
N ASP A 227 5.97 -7.56 -39.27
CA ASP A 227 5.07 -6.60 -39.90
C ASP A 227 5.81 -5.82 -41.01
N SER A 228 5.05 -5.28 -41.96
CA SER A 228 5.51 -4.48 -43.11
C SER A 228 6.40 -3.28 -42.76
N THR A 229 6.39 -2.82 -41.50
CA THR A 229 7.24 -1.72 -41.00
C THR A 229 8.42 -2.19 -40.14
N ASP A 230 8.59 -3.49 -39.88
CA ASP A 230 9.57 -4.09 -38.95
C ASP A 230 9.49 -3.58 -37.49
N ASP A 231 8.46 -2.79 -37.13
CA ASP A 231 8.30 -2.21 -35.78
C ASP A 231 7.89 -3.27 -34.74
N VAL A 232 7.17 -4.31 -35.17
CA VAL A 232 6.79 -5.47 -34.37
C VAL A 232 7.15 -6.73 -35.13
N SER A 233 7.82 -7.66 -34.46
CA SER A 233 8.18 -8.96 -35.02
C SER A 233 8.03 -10.05 -33.97
N TYR A 234 7.61 -11.24 -34.40
CA TYR A 234 7.46 -12.38 -33.50
C TYR A 234 7.91 -13.70 -34.12
N LEU A 235 8.14 -14.69 -33.26
CA LEU A 235 8.64 -16.00 -33.59
C LEU A 235 7.54 -17.04 -33.36
N LYS A 236 7.10 -17.70 -34.43
CA LYS A 236 6.22 -18.85 -34.34
C LYS A 236 7.05 -20.11 -34.19
N VAL A 237 6.82 -20.88 -33.13
CA VAL A 237 7.60 -22.09 -32.81
C VAL A 237 6.71 -23.32 -32.73
N LYS A 238 7.20 -24.45 -33.25
CA LYS A 238 6.65 -25.78 -32.97
C LYS A 238 7.59 -26.50 -32.02
N VAL A 239 7.04 -27.09 -30.96
CA VAL A 239 7.81 -27.72 -29.90
C VAL A 239 7.35 -29.13 -29.62
N LYS A 240 8.21 -29.90 -28.94
CA LYS A 240 7.89 -31.20 -28.37
C LYS A 240 8.44 -31.29 -26.95
N ALA A 241 7.64 -31.83 -26.02
CA ALA A 241 8.13 -32.16 -24.68
C ALA A 241 9.03 -33.39 -24.73
N VAL A 242 10.27 -33.26 -24.25
CA VAL A 242 11.27 -34.34 -24.21
C VAL A 242 11.79 -34.54 -22.78
N PRO A 243 12.11 -35.77 -22.37
CA PRO A 243 12.66 -36.04 -21.04
C PRO A 243 13.90 -35.16 -20.75
N LYS A 244 14.01 -34.71 -19.50
CA LYS A 244 15.19 -34.01 -18.99
C LYS A 244 16.14 -35.02 -18.34
N GLU A 245 17.44 -34.89 -18.58
CA GLU A 245 18.46 -35.79 -18.00
C GLU A 245 18.75 -35.49 -16.52
N VAL A 246 18.48 -34.26 -16.08
CA VAL A 246 18.68 -33.79 -14.70
C VAL A 246 17.46 -34.13 -13.86
N SER A 247 17.70 -34.66 -12.65
CA SER A 247 16.63 -35.02 -11.72
C SER A 247 15.96 -33.79 -11.13
N VAL A 248 14.65 -33.85 -10.86
CA VAL A 248 13.93 -32.80 -10.10
C VAL A 248 14.47 -32.69 -8.66
N GLU A 249 15.22 -33.70 -8.20
CA GLU A 249 15.82 -33.75 -6.87
C GLU A 249 16.99 -32.76 -6.72
N ASP A 250 17.57 -32.27 -7.83
CA ASP A 250 18.60 -31.23 -7.89
C ASP A 250 18.01 -29.80 -7.95
N PHE A 251 16.69 -29.65 -7.74
CA PHE A 251 16.00 -28.38 -7.79
C PHE A 251 16.45 -27.42 -6.67
N GLN A 252 17.12 -26.33 -7.07
CA GLN A 252 17.51 -25.28 -6.14
C GLN A 252 16.31 -24.38 -5.81
N MET A 253 16.01 -24.28 -4.51
CA MET A 253 15.03 -23.33 -3.99
C MET A 253 15.59 -21.92 -4.09
N LEU A 254 14.76 -20.97 -4.52
CA LEU A 254 15.12 -19.55 -4.55
C LEU A 254 15.15 -18.99 -3.12
N GLU A 255 16.15 -18.18 -2.84
CA GLU A 255 16.19 -17.34 -1.65
C GLU A 255 15.17 -16.19 -1.78
N ALA A 256 14.67 -15.70 -0.65
CA ALA A 256 13.90 -14.46 -0.67
C ALA A 256 14.88 -13.29 -0.74
N PRO A 257 14.49 -12.17 -1.35
CA PRO A 257 15.25 -10.94 -1.22
C PRO A 257 15.38 -10.55 0.28
N PRO A 258 16.43 -9.80 0.65
CA PRO A 258 16.54 -9.23 1.99
C PRO A 258 15.28 -8.46 2.38
N LEU A 259 14.93 -8.50 3.67
CA LEU A 259 13.74 -7.80 4.16
C LEU A 259 13.93 -6.28 4.14
N LEU A 260 15.13 -5.82 4.53
CA LEU A 260 15.52 -4.42 4.48
C LEU A 260 16.22 -4.14 3.15
N GLU A 261 15.83 -3.04 2.52
CA GLU A 261 16.57 -2.45 1.40
C GLU A 261 17.86 -1.83 1.93
N GLU A 262 18.81 -1.53 1.04
CA GLU A 262 20.16 -1.08 1.41
C GLU A 262 20.12 0.14 2.34
N GLU A 263 19.34 1.17 1.99
CA GLU A 263 19.21 2.39 2.80
C GLU A 263 18.63 2.14 4.19
N PHE A 264 17.69 1.21 4.32
CA PHE A 264 17.11 0.86 5.63
C PHE A 264 17.99 -0.10 6.42
N SER A 265 18.80 -0.91 5.75
CA SER A 265 19.80 -1.75 6.42
C SER A 265 20.83 -0.87 7.14
N LEU A 266 21.27 0.22 6.51
CA LEU A 266 22.15 1.21 7.14
C LEU A 266 21.50 1.87 8.36
N ILE A 267 20.23 2.29 8.25
CA ILE A 267 19.49 2.85 9.39
C ILE A 267 19.42 1.82 10.53
N PHE A 268 19.12 0.56 10.23
CA PHE A 268 19.06 -0.51 11.23
C PHE A 268 20.40 -0.71 11.95
N GLU A 269 21.51 -0.79 11.21
CA GLU A 269 22.86 -0.93 11.77
C GLU A 269 23.24 0.26 12.68
N GLU A 270 22.85 1.48 12.29
CA GLU A 270 23.05 2.66 13.12
C GLU A 270 22.24 2.58 14.42
N LEU A 271 20.97 2.16 14.36
CA LEU A 271 20.15 1.95 15.56
C LEU A 271 20.73 0.88 16.49
N GLU A 272 21.35 -0.17 15.97
CA GLU A 272 22.06 -1.17 16.78
C GLU A 272 23.25 -0.55 17.52
N SER A 273 23.97 0.38 16.86
CA SER A 273 25.13 1.07 17.42
C SER A 273 24.78 2.05 18.53
N ILE A 274 23.57 2.63 18.49
CA ILE A 274 23.06 3.54 19.52
C ILE A 274 22.91 2.79 20.85
N GLY A 275 22.73 1.46 20.88
CA GLY A 275 22.56 0.69 22.11
C GLY A 275 21.34 1.12 22.95
N ASP A 276 21.18 0.54 24.15
CA ASP A 276 20.22 1.01 25.16
C ASP A 276 20.70 2.38 25.72
N VAL A 277 20.63 3.45 24.92
CA VAL A 277 21.11 4.77 25.35
C VAL A 277 20.00 5.62 25.95
N GLY A 278 20.26 5.94 27.23
CA GLY A 278 19.98 7.24 27.83
C GLY A 278 18.66 7.34 28.57
N GLU A 279 18.69 7.88 29.80
CA GLU A 279 17.50 8.33 30.51
C GLU A 279 16.72 9.30 29.61
N LEU A 280 15.68 8.80 28.93
CA LEU A 280 14.61 9.62 28.39
C LEU A 280 14.08 10.51 29.52
N ASP A 281 13.70 11.74 29.18
CA ASP A 281 12.84 12.52 30.08
C ASP A 281 11.60 11.68 30.31
N GLN A 282 11.54 11.02 31.48
CA GLN A 282 10.48 10.07 31.83
C GLN A 282 9.21 10.90 31.80
N GLY A 283 8.43 10.75 30.72
CA GLY A 283 7.38 11.69 30.31
C GLY A 283 6.63 12.27 31.51
N ILE A 284 6.37 13.58 31.45
CA ILE A 284 5.85 14.42 32.55
C ILE A 284 4.93 13.60 33.45
N SER A 285 5.47 13.16 34.60
CA SER A 285 4.85 12.14 35.44
C SER A 285 3.38 12.46 35.66
N ASN A 286 2.49 11.59 35.18
CA ASN A 286 1.08 11.64 35.53
C ASN A 286 1.00 11.48 37.06
N ILE A 287 0.76 12.58 37.76
CA ILE A 287 0.30 12.52 39.14
C ILE A 287 -1.00 11.71 39.08
N ASP A 288 -0.98 10.53 39.67
CA ASP A 288 -2.15 9.70 39.92
C ASP A 288 -3.09 10.49 40.84
N LEU A 289 -3.93 11.34 40.25
CA LEU A 289 -5.11 11.89 40.88
C LEU A 289 -6.05 10.70 41.04
N GLY A 290 -5.91 10.05 42.19
CA GLY A 290 -6.52 8.77 42.48
C GLY A 290 -7.98 8.69 42.09
N SER A 291 -8.36 7.46 41.74
CA SER A 291 -9.70 6.85 41.60
C SER A 291 -10.88 7.47 42.39
N ASN A 292 -11.15 8.76 42.20
CA ASN A 292 -12.45 9.33 42.45
C ASN A 292 -13.19 9.28 41.12
N GLY A 293 -14.27 8.49 41.08
CA GLY A 293 -15.10 8.26 39.89
C GLY A 293 -15.71 9.54 39.34
N VAL A 294 -14.93 10.32 38.62
CA VAL A 294 -15.36 11.48 37.86
C VAL A 294 -15.73 11.01 36.47
N ARG A 295 -17.01 11.13 36.14
CA ARG A 295 -17.52 10.84 34.79
C ARG A 295 -16.93 11.84 33.82
N ILE A 296 -16.02 11.37 32.96
CA ILE A 296 -15.54 12.17 31.84
C ILE A 296 -16.69 12.23 30.82
N SER A 297 -17.24 13.42 30.56
CA SER A 297 -18.26 13.58 29.54
C SER A 297 -17.61 13.34 28.18
N ALA A 298 -18.14 12.39 27.40
CA ALA A 298 -17.68 12.13 26.05
C ALA A 298 -17.59 13.42 25.22
N SER A 299 -16.53 13.55 24.42
CA SER A 299 -16.42 14.64 23.45
C SER A 299 -17.58 14.54 22.47
N PRO A 300 -18.30 15.66 22.20
CA PRO A 300 -19.34 15.64 21.19
C PRO A 300 -18.72 15.34 19.83
N THR A 301 -19.45 14.62 18.98
CA THR A 301 -19.10 14.48 17.57
C THR A 301 -18.90 15.87 16.96
N SER A 302 -17.78 16.01 16.28
CA SER A 302 -17.30 17.27 15.73
C SER A 302 -17.34 17.18 14.21
N ILE A 303 -17.91 18.20 13.55
CA ILE A 303 -17.98 18.29 12.10
C ILE A 303 -17.33 19.58 11.65
N PHE A 304 -16.29 19.47 10.84
CA PHE A 304 -15.62 20.60 10.20
C PHE A 304 -15.69 20.44 8.68
N LYS A 305 -16.13 21.48 7.98
CA LYS A 305 -16.38 21.43 6.53
C LYS A 305 -15.57 22.52 5.82
N THR A 306 -14.88 22.13 4.77
CA THR A 306 -14.25 23.05 3.80
C THR A 306 -15.02 23.00 2.47
N SER A 307 -14.56 23.73 1.47
CA SER A 307 -15.12 23.65 0.11
C SER A 307 -14.98 22.25 -0.51
N LYS A 308 -13.89 21.54 -0.21
CA LYS A 308 -13.54 20.24 -0.81
C LYS A 308 -13.73 19.04 0.11
N LYS A 309 -13.77 19.24 1.44
CA LYS A 309 -13.73 18.16 2.43
C LYS A 309 -14.73 18.31 3.56
N LEU A 310 -15.12 17.17 4.10
CA LEU A 310 -15.86 17.03 5.35
C LEU A 310 -15.04 16.18 6.32
N TYR A 311 -14.77 16.74 7.48
CA TYR A 311 -14.13 16.07 8.60
C TYR A 311 -15.20 15.73 9.62
N ILE A 312 -15.32 14.45 9.95
CA ILE A 312 -16.22 13.94 10.97
C ILE A 312 -15.34 13.34 12.06
N SER A 313 -15.40 13.86 13.27
CA SER A 313 -14.45 13.52 14.32
C SER A 313 -15.16 13.08 15.60
N ASN A 314 -14.54 12.12 16.29
CA ASN A 314 -14.98 11.64 17.61
C ASN A 314 -16.39 11.03 17.60
N LEU A 315 -16.74 10.26 16.57
CA LEU A 315 -17.94 9.42 16.59
C LEU A 315 -17.76 8.32 17.62
N ILE A 316 -18.74 8.20 18.51
CA ILE A 316 -18.84 7.14 19.51
C ILE A 316 -20.29 6.64 19.52
N ASP A 317 -20.53 5.50 20.16
CA ASP A 317 -21.89 5.08 20.41
C ASP A 317 -22.57 5.99 21.43
N THR A 318 -23.69 6.60 21.04
CA THR A 318 -24.49 7.47 21.91
C THR A 318 -25.47 6.70 22.78
N GLU A 319 -25.78 5.45 22.42
CA GLU A 319 -26.66 4.57 23.18
C GLU A 319 -25.91 3.72 24.22
N LEU A 320 -24.57 3.74 24.18
CA LEU A 320 -23.66 3.04 25.10
C LEU A 320 -23.97 1.54 25.23
N SER A 321 -24.06 0.85 24.10
CA SER A 321 -24.15 -0.60 23.99
C SER A 321 -23.08 -1.29 24.84
N ASP A 322 -23.47 -2.36 25.53
CA ASP A 322 -22.57 -3.17 26.36
C ASP A 322 -21.62 -4.06 25.53
N THR A 323 -21.69 -4.01 24.19
CA THR A 323 -20.85 -4.81 23.28
C THR A 323 -20.12 -3.94 22.26
N ILE A 324 -18.88 -4.31 21.92
CA ILE A 324 -18.10 -3.59 20.91
C ILE A 324 -18.77 -3.62 19.53
N GLU A 325 -19.37 -4.74 19.13
CA GLU A 325 -20.05 -4.85 17.83
C GLU A 325 -21.25 -3.90 17.75
N GLY A 326 -22.04 -3.81 18.83
CA GLY A 326 -23.16 -2.87 18.92
C GLY A 326 -22.71 -1.42 18.83
N GLN A 327 -21.62 -1.06 19.54
CA GLN A 327 -21.08 0.30 19.48
C GLN A 327 -20.57 0.66 18.08
N VAL A 328 -19.81 -0.24 17.45
CA VAL A 328 -19.28 -0.02 16.09
C VAL A 328 -20.41 0.06 15.08
N GLN A 329 -21.47 -0.76 15.20
CA GLN A 329 -22.64 -0.67 14.34
C GLN A 329 -23.35 0.69 14.47
N SER A 330 -23.61 1.15 15.69
CA SER A 330 -24.18 2.48 15.97
C SER A 330 -23.33 3.60 15.38
N ILE A 331 -22.00 3.53 15.52
CA ILE A 331 -21.06 4.50 14.92
C ILE A 331 -21.21 4.56 13.39
N PHE A 332 -21.30 3.40 12.72
CA PHE A 332 -21.46 3.36 11.27
C PHE A 332 -22.84 3.82 10.80
N GLU A 333 -23.90 3.59 11.57
CA GLU A 333 -25.25 4.11 11.31
C GLU A 333 -25.25 5.65 11.41
N GLN A 334 -24.65 6.21 12.47
CA GLN A 334 -24.46 7.66 12.61
C GLN A 334 -23.63 8.25 11.46
N LEU A 335 -22.54 7.58 11.08
CA LEU A 335 -21.69 8.00 9.97
C LEU A 335 -22.49 8.05 8.66
N LYS A 336 -23.27 7.01 8.36
CA LYS A 336 -24.15 6.96 7.19
C LYS A 336 -25.11 8.14 7.16
N ASP A 337 -25.77 8.44 8.27
CA ASP A 337 -26.69 9.59 8.37
C ASP A 337 -25.99 10.93 8.09
N ILE A 338 -24.75 11.11 8.59
CA ILE A 338 -23.98 12.35 8.36
C ILE A 338 -23.56 12.47 6.90
N LEU A 339 -23.16 11.37 6.27
CA LEU A 339 -22.78 11.33 4.85
C LEU A 339 -23.98 11.66 3.96
N GLU A 340 -25.14 11.03 4.20
CA GLU A 340 -26.38 11.30 3.46
C GLU A 340 -26.84 12.76 3.58
N LYS A 341 -26.75 13.35 4.78
CA LYS A 341 -27.04 14.79 5.00
C LYS A 341 -26.11 15.73 4.23
N ASN A 342 -24.92 15.26 3.85
CA ASN A 342 -23.95 16.02 3.07
C ASN A 342 -23.91 15.59 1.59
N SER A 343 -24.86 14.77 1.13
CA SER A 343 -24.95 14.28 -0.24
C SER A 343 -23.69 13.53 -0.72
N VAL A 344 -23.03 12.80 0.19
CA VAL A 344 -21.86 11.97 -0.10
C VAL A 344 -22.09 10.53 0.35
N SER A 345 -21.29 9.59 -0.15
CA SER A 345 -21.38 8.17 0.18
C SER A 345 -20.17 7.67 0.96
N ALA A 346 -20.21 6.43 1.46
CA ALA A 346 -19.06 5.79 2.09
C ALA A 346 -17.84 5.64 1.15
N ASN A 347 -18.05 5.63 -0.17
CA ASN A 347 -16.96 5.59 -1.16
C ASN A 347 -16.12 6.89 -1.15
N ASN A 348 -16.72 8.00 -0.73
CA ASN A 348 -16.07 9.30 -0.63
C ASN A 348 -15.15 9.41 0.60
N ILE A 349 -15.17 8.43 1.51
CA ILE A 349 -14.29 8.42 2.68
C ILE A 349 -12.85 8.16 2.21
N LYS A 350 -11.97 9.11 2.51
CA LYS A 350 -10.54 9.08 2.20
C LYS A 350 -9.77 8.32 3.28
N HIS A 351 -9.98 8.71 4.53
CA HIS A 351 -9.21 8.23 5.68
C HIS A 351 -10.11 7.97 6.88
N VAL A 352 -9.75 6.97 7.69
CA VAL A 352 -10.40 6.63 8.95
C VAL A 352 -9.35 6.48 10.06
N THR A 353 -9.56 7.17 11.17
CA THR A 353 -8.88 6.91 12.44
C THR A 353 -9.84 6.09 13.31
N LEU A 354 -9.48 4.85 13.63
CA LEU A 354 -10.27 3.93 14.45
C LEU A 354 -9.53 3.64 15.76
N LEU A 355 -10.10 4.09 16.87
CA LEU A 355 -9.55 3.90 18.20
C LEU A 355 -10.34 2.81 18.93
N LEU A 356 -9.65 1.83 19.50
CA LEU A 356 -10.25 0.74 20.27
C LEU A 356 -9.79 0.76 21.72
N ALA A 357 -10.67 0.41 22.66
CA ALA A 357 -10.27 0.25 24.07
C ALA A 357 -9.40 -1.00 24.32
N ASP A 358 -9.57 -2.03 23.49
CA ASP A 358 -8.79 -3.27 23.50
C ASP A 358 -8.62 -3.85 22.09
N MET A 359 -7.37 -4.00 21.65
CA MET A 359 -7.05 -4.60 20.34
C MET A 359 -7.37 -6.09 20.25
N ASN A 360 -7.60 -6.80 21.37
CA ASN A 360 -8.06 -8.19 21.34
C ASN A 360 -9.44 -8.35 20.67
N GLU A 361 -10.25 -7.29 20.70
CA GLU A 361 -11.59 -7.24 20.10
C GLU A 361 -11.55 -6.89 18.60
N PHE A 362 -10.36 -6.62 18.04
CA PHE A 362 -10.17 -6.20 16.64
C PHE A 362 -10.87 -7.13 15.64
N SER A 363 -10.85 -8.44 15.85
CA SER A 363 -11.48 -9.40 14.92
C SER A 363 -13.01 -9.23 14.83
N LYS A 364 -13.67 -8.80 15.90
CA LYS A 364 -15.11 -8.53 15.95
C LYS A 364 -15.42 -7.21 15.25
N VAL A 365 -14.66 -6.16 15.57
CA VAL A 365 -14.75 -4.85 14.90
C VAL A 365 -14.55 -4.99 13.40
N ASN A 366 -13.53 -5.73 12.98
CA ASN A 366 -13.18 -5.90 11.58
C ASN A 366 -14.30 -6.63 10.80
N LYS A 367 -15.10 -7.51 11.43
CA LYS A 367 -16.27 -8.10 10.76
C LYS A 367 -17.35 -7.06 10.42
N VAL A 368 -17.63 -6.12 11.33
CA VAL A 368 -18.59 -5.03 11.09
C VAL A 368 -18.04 -4.07 10.03
N TYR A 369 -16.77 -3.67 10.20
CA TYR A 369 -16.06 -2.82 9.25
C TYR A 369 -16.04 -3.41 7.84
N SER A 370 -15.76 -4.72 7.72
CA SER A 370 -15.73 -5.41 6.44
C SER A 370 -17.06 -5.37 5.69
N ARG A 371 -18.17 -5.58 6.40
CA ARG A 371 -19.51 -5.51 5.78
C ARG A 371 -19.82 -4.09 5.29
N TYR A 372 -19.40 -3.07 6.03
CA TYR A 372 -19.64 -1.68 5.66
C TYR A 372 -18.89 -1.29 4.38
N PHE A 373 -17.68 -1.81 4.18
CA PHE A 373 -16.84 -1.48 3.02
C PHE A 373 -16.74 -2.57 1.93
N GLU A 374 -17.49 -3.66 2.03
CA GLU A 374 -17.38 -4.86 1.16
C GLU A 374 -17.49 -4.55 -0.33
N SER A 375 -18.30 -3.55 -0.70
CA SER A 375 -18.55 -3.18 -2.10
C SER A 375 -17.54 -2.19 -2.67
N PHE A 376 -16.55 -1.74 -1.90
CA PHE A 376 -15.57 -0.75 -2.36
C PHE A 376 -14.23 -1.43 -2.64
N TYR A 377 -13.79 -1.33 -3.89
CA TYR A 377 -12.47 -1.79 -4.27
C TYR A 377 -11.38 -1.06 -3.48
N LEU A 378 -11.52 0.26 -3.38
CA LEU A 378 -10.56 1.15 -2.73
C LEU A 378 -11.20 1.70 -1.44
N PRO A 379 -11.29 0.90 -0.35
CA PRO A 379 -11.77 1.37 0.94
C PRO A 379 -10.88 2.51 1.48
N PRO A 380 -11.29 3.28 2.50
CA PRO A 380 -10.45 4.35 3.03
C PRO A 380 -9.11 3.81 3.56
N SER A 381 -8.10 4.68 3.58
CA SER A 381 -6.91 4.41 4.40
C SER A 381 -7.30 4.41 5.89
N ARG A 382 -6.55 3.69 6.71
CA ARG A 382 -6.91 3.44 8.11
C ARG A 382 -5.71 3.43 9.03
N ILE A 383 -5.80 4.21 10.11
CA ILE A 383 -5.01 4.02 11.32
C ILE A 383 -5.92 3.35 12.36
N CYS A 384 -5.48 2.24 12.95
CA CYS A 384 -6.26 1.49 13.93
C CYS A 384 -5.41 1.15 15.15
N ILE A 385 -5.65 1.83 16.26
CA ILE A 385 -4.83 1.72 17.47
C ILE A 385 -5.67 1.39 18.70
N GLY A 386 -5.04 0.76 19.69
CA GLY A 386 -5.60 0.52 21.01
C GLY A 386 -5.17 1.61 21.97
N THR A 387 -6.11 2.35 22.55
CA THR A 387 -5.82 3.43 23.52
C THR A 387 -6.86 3.52 24.62
N LYS A 388 -6.65 4.39 25.61
CA LYS A 388 -7.64 4.69 26.65
C LYS A 388 -8.78 5.51 26.04
N LEU A 389 -10.01 5.03 26.18
CA LEU A 389 -11.22 5.75 25.79
C LEU A 389 -12.02 6.14 27.03
N TYR A 390 -13.06 6.97 26.83
CA TYR A 390 -13.99 7.36 27.89
C TYR A 390 -14.69 6.14 28.53
N ASP A 391 -15.20 6.29 29.75
CA ASP A 391 -15.90 5.21 30.43
C ASP A 391 -17.07 4.69 29.58
N LYS A 392 -17.19 3.36 29.48
CA LYS A 392 -18.12 2.64 28.60
C LYS A 392 -17.97 2.87 27.10
N CYS A 393 -16.94 3.58 26.64
CA CYS A 393 -16.63 3.71 25.22
C CYS A 393 -15.62 2.62 24.83
N PHE A 394 -15.99 1.75 23.89
CA PHE A 394 -15.12 0.67 23.40
C PHE A 394 -14.52 0.97 22.02
N ALA A 395 -15.16 1.85 21.24
CA ALA A 395 -14.65 2.33 19.97
C ALA A 395 -14.94 3.82 19.76
N GLN A 396 -14.00 4.51 19.11
CA GLN A 396 -14.17 5.86 18.58
C GLN A 396 -13.72 5.90 17.12
N LEU A 397 -14.45 6.61 16.27
CA LEU A 397 -14.14 6.76 14.86
C LEU A 397 -14.06 8.24 14.46
N SER A 398 -13.04 8.58 13.69
CA SER A 398 -12.94 9.84 12.95
C SER A 398 -12.69 9.53 11.48
N CYS A 399 -13.16 10.37 10.56
CA CYS A 399 -12.90 10.20 9.14
C CYS A 399 -12.77 11.52 8.37
N GLU A 400 -11.98 11.47 7.31
CA GLU A 400 -11.87 12.52 6.28
C GLU A 400 -12.66 12.08 5.03
N VAL A 401 -13.55 12.94 4.54
CA VAL A 401 -14.47 12.65 3.43
C VAL A 401 -14.32 13.70 2.34
N LEU A 402 -14.27 13.27 1.08
CA LEU A 402 -14.22 14.15 -0.09
C LEU A 402 -15.64 14.58 -0.49
N LEU A 403 -15.86 15.88 -0.71
CA LEU A 403 -17.20 16.42 -1.00
C LEU A 403 -17.56 16.47 -2.50
N SER A 404 -16.62 16.20 -3.39
CA SER A 404 -16.85 16.26 -4.84
C SER A 404 -16.76 14.87 -5.47
N ASP A 405 -17.78 14.50 -6.24
CA ASP A 405 -17.78 13.29 -7.06
C ASP A 405 -16.79 13.34 -8.23
N HIS A 406 -16.27 14.54 -8.55
CA HIS A 406 -15.24 14.72 -9.57
C HIS A 406 -13.82 14.39 -9.06
N LEU A 407 -13.63 14.28 -7.74
CA LEU A 407 -12.34 13.87 -7.18
C LEU A 407 -12.19 12.36 -7.35
N LEU A 408 -11.39 11.96 -8.34
CA LEU A 408 -10.97 10.58 -8.50
C LEU A 408 -10.15 10.18 -7.26
N LYS A 409 -10.68 9.23 -6.50
CA LYS A 409 -9.96 8.57 -5.40
C LYS A 409 -8.95 7.63 -6.04
N GLU A 410 -7.68 8.00 -5.98
CA GLU A 410 -6.55 7.14 -6.34
C GLU A 410 -5.94 6.56 -5.06
N GLY A 411 -5.13 5.52 -5.17
CA GLY A 411 -4.52 4.93 -3.99
C GLY A 411 -3.99 3.54 -4.25
N ILE A 412 -3.64 2.87 -3.16
CA ILE A 412 -3.15 1.49 -3.24
C ILE A 412 -3.79 0.63 -2.15
N HIS A 413 -4.38 -0.47 -2.62
CA HIS A 413 -4.94 -1.54 -1.81
C HIS A 413 -4.19 -2.83 -2.18
N ILE A 414 -3.54 -3.46 -1.19
CA ILE A 414 -2.68 -4.63 -1.43
C ILE A 414 -3.33 -5.86 -0.81
N ARG A 415 -3.65 -6.84 -1.64
CA ARG A 415 -4.33 -8.08 -1.20
C ARG A 415 -3.53 -9.34 -1.53
N SER A 416 -2.50 -9.22 -2.35
CA SER A 416 -1.60 -10.32 -2.69
C SER A 416 -0.49 -10.55 -1.65
N ARG A 417 0.05 -11.77 -1.64
CA ARG A 417 1.35 -12.06 -1.02
C ARG A 417 2.46 -11.71 -2.00
N SER A 418 3.44 -10.94 -1.54
CA SER A 418 4.61 -10.50 -2.31
C SER A 418 5.84 -10.43 -1.40
N TYR A 419 6.98 -9.95 -1.91
CA TYR A 419 8.12 -9.56 -1.08
C TYR A 419 8.14 -8.06 -0.72
N TRP A 420 7.29 -7.25 -1.36
CA TRP A 420 7.42 -5.80 -1.29
C TRP A 420 6.65 -5.17 -0.13
N ALA A 421 5.33 -5.40 -0.01
CA ALA A 421 4.56 -4.83 1.09
C ALA A 421 3.52 -5.79 1.66
N PRO A 422 3.23 -5.69 2.97
CA PRO A 422 2.19 -6.49 3.60
C PRO A 422 0.82 -6.17 3.00
N HIS A 423 0.02 -7.22 2.80
CA HIS A 423 -1.38 -7.02 2.44
C HIS A 423 -2.21 -6.56 3.64
N ASN A 424 -3.38 -5.98 3.37
CA ASN A 424 -4.20 -5.38 4.41
C ASN A 424 -4.79 -6.42 5.38
N ILE A 425 -4.75 -6.13 6.68
CA ILE A 425 -5.38 -6.94 7.73
C ILE A 425 -6.84 -6.49 7.91
N GLY A 426 -7.65 -6.66 6.88
CA GLY A 426 -9.02 -6.13 6.77
C GLY A 426 -9.16 -5.13 5.61
N PRO A 427 -10.37 -4.69 5.28
CA PRO A 427 -10.60 -3.87 4.09
C PRO A 427 -10.24 -2.43 4.37
N TYR A 428 -9.02 -2.04 4.07
CA TYR A 428 -8.54 -0.67 4.05
C TYR A 428 -7.51 -0.55 2.93
N SER A 429 -7.22 0.66 2.48
CA SER A 429 -6.15 0.90 1.51
C SER A 429 -4.88 1.30 2.25
N GLN A 430 -3.69 0.89 1.83
CA GLN A 430 -2.42 1.32 2.42
C GLN A 430 -2.30 2.85 2.31
N SER A 431 -2.78 3.41 1.21
CA SER A 431 -2.85 4.86 1.01
C SER A 431 -4.00 5.23 0.09
N ILE A 432 -4.58 6.41 0.34
CA ILE A 432 -5.52 7.08 -0.56
C ILE A 432 -4.97 8.44 -0.95
N VAL A 433 -4.84 8.66 -2.26
CA VAL A 433 -4.42 9.91 -2.87
C VAL A 433 -5.63 10.70 -3.33
N GLU A 434 -5.60 11.98 -3.00
CA GLU A 434 -6.50 13.00 -3.50
C GLU A 434 -5.69 13.94 -4.39
N ARG A 435 -6.19 14.17 -5.60
CA ARG A 435 -5.60 15.10 -6.56
C ARG A 435 -6.29 16.47 -6.46
N ASN A 436 -5.49 17.50 -6.21
CA ASN A 436 -5.85 18.89 -6.41
C ASN A 436 -5.13 19.44 -7.65
N GLU A 437 -5.49 20.63 -8.07
CA GLU A 437 -4.85 21.32 -9.22
C GLU A 437 -3.36 21.58 -8.93
N GLU A 438 -3.03 22.04 -7.73
CA GLU A 438 -1.66 22.43 -7.34
C GLU A 438 -0.86 21.34 -6.59
N PHE A 439 -1.51 20.25 -6.13
CA PHE A 439 -0.83 19.22 -5.34
C PHE A 439 -1.57 17.88 -5.29
N LEU A 440 -0.83 16.82 -5.00
CA LEU A 440 -1.36 15.54 -4.54
C LEU A 440 -1.26 15.46 -3.02
N GLN A 441 -2.27 14.91 -2.35
CA GLN A 441 -2.22 14.62 -0.93
C GLN A 441 -2.66 13.20 -0.64
N ALA A 442 -1.80 12.42 -0.02
CA ALA A 442 -2.06 11.05 0.35
C ALA A 442 -2.27 10.90 1.85
N SER A 443 -3.33 10.21 2.24
CA SER A 443 -3.50 9.69 3.60
C SER A 443 -2.85 8.31 3.70
N LEU A 444 -2.05 8.07 4.73
CA LEU A 444 -1.23 6.88 4.92
C LEU A 444 -1.79 6.05 6.08
N SER A 445 -2.08 4.78 5.81
CA SER A 445 -2.49 3.82 6.83
C SER A 445 -1.35 3.48 7.78
N GLY A 446 -1.70 2.95 8.94
CA GLY A 446 -0.73 2.40 9.90
C GLY A 446 0.11 1.29 9.27
N GLN A 447 1.42 1.48 9.25
CA GLN A 447 2.41 0.51 8.79
C GLN A 447 3.08 -0.16 9.98
N ILE A 448 2.97 -1.49 10.05
CA ILE A 448 3.56 -2.34 11.10
C ILE A 448 4.58 -3.31 10.50
N PRO A 449 5.55 -3.86 11.27
CA PRO A 449 6.70 -4.58 10.72
C PRO A 449 6.38 -6.04 10.36
N LEU A 450 5.33 -6.29 9.58
CA LEU A 450 5.03 -7.63 9.07
C LEU A 450 5.91 -7.95 7.86
N GLU A 451 6.38 -9.19 7.79
CA GLU A 451 7.00 -9.72 6.57
C GLU A 451 5.92 -9.90 5.48
N PRO A 452 6.05 -9.24 4.31
CA PRO A 452 5.04 -9.31 3.24
C PRO A 452 4.68 -10.74 2.78
N ALA A 453 5.67 -11.62 2.73
CA ALA A 453 5.51 -12.97 2.19
C ALA A 453 4.74 -13.91 3.14
N THR A 454 4.88 -13.70 4.46
CA THR A 454 4.37 -14.61 5.49
C THR A 454 3.24 -14.01 6.31
N MET A 455 3.13 -12.67 6.37
CA MET A 455 2.25 -11.92 7.27
C MET A 455 2.46 -12.24 8.75
N GLN A 456 3.69 -12.61 9.08
CA GLN A 456 4.17 -12.81 10.44
C GLN A 456 5.23 -11.76 10.74
N PHE A 457 5.56 -11.58 12.01
CA PHE A 457 6.76 -10.82 12.33
C PHE A 457 7.99 -11.60 11.85
N PRO A 458 9.02 -10.91 11.34
CA PRO A 458 10.29 -11.52 11.00
C PRO A 458 10.94 -12.24 12.19
N LYS A 459 11.93 -13.09 11.90
CA LYS A 459 12.70 -13.79 12.95
C LYS A 459 13.41 -12.82 13.88
N ASP A 460 13.95 -11.73 13.33
CA ASP A 460 14.38 -10.59 14.11
C ASP A 460 13.15 -9.72 14.42
N ASN A 461 12.79 -9.68 15.70
CA ASN A 461 11.63 -8.98 16.23
C ASN A 461 12.07 -7.98 17.31
N SER A 462 13.27 -7.43 17.16
CA SER A 462 13.83 -6.39 18.01
C SER A 462 13.13 -5.03 17.77
N LEU A 463 13.21 -4.11 18.75
CA LEU A 463 12.55 -2.81 18.66
C LEU A 463 13.13 -1.91 17.55
N ASN A 464 14.44 -1.97 17.34
CA ASN A 464 15.12 -1.31 16.22
C ASN A 464 14.64 -1.90 14.88
N PHE A 465 14.52 -3.22 14.76
CA PHE A 465 13.96 -3.82 13.55
C PHE A 465 12.51 -3.39 13.32
N HIS A 466 11.71 -3.34 14.38
CA HIS A 466 10.34 -2.81 14.31
C HIS A 466 10.32 -1.36 13.80
N ALA A 467 11.18 -0.48 14.33
CA ALA A 467 11.25 0.92 13.95
C ALA A 467 11.59 1.05 12.45
N THR A 468 12.68 0.41 12.03
CA THR A 468 13.18 0.50 10.66
C THR A 468 12.25 -0.16 9.64
N PHE A 469 11.80 -1.39 9.88
CA PHE A 469 11.05 -2.14 8.86
C PHE A 469 9.65 -1.58 8.64
N SER A 470 9.00 -1.10 9.70
CA SER A 470 7.71 -0.40 9.54
C SER A 470 7.86 0.97 8.88
N LEU A 471 8.98 1.68 9.08
CA LEU A 471 9.30 2.91 8.38
C LEU A 471 9.56 2.67 6.89
N GLN A 472 10.25 1.57 6.55
CA GLN A 472 10.41 1.14 5.16
C GLN A 472 9.08 0.87 4.47
N HIS A 473 8.12 0.24 5.16
CA HIS A 473 6.77 0.06 4.61
C HIS A 473 6.07 1.40 4.33
N LEU A 474 6.24 2.40 5.22
CA LEU A 474 5.74 3.76 4.97
C LEU A 474 6.37 4.37 3.72
N HIS A 475 7.70 4.30 3.61
CA HIS A 475 8.46 4.78 2.45
C HIS A 475 7.96 4.15 1.15
N ARG A 476 7.89 2.81 1.11
CA ARG A 476 7.38 2.04 -0.03
C ARG A 476 6.00 2.52 -0.47
N VAL A 477 5.09 2.74 0.47
CA VAL A 477 3.75 3.25 0.19
C VAL A 477 3.81 4.67 -0.39
N THR A 478 4.63 5.58 0.15
CA THR A 478 4.76 6.94 -0.39
C THR A 478 5.41 7.00 -1.77
N GLU A 479 6.35 6.11 -2.05
CA GLU A 479 7.03 5.97 -3.34
C GLU A 479 6.04 5.54 -4.43
N VAL A 480 5.29 4.46 -4.19
CA VAL A 480 4.39 3.87 -5.20
C VAL A 480 3.22 4.80 -5.53
N VAL A 481 2.75 5.60 -4.57
CA VAL A 481 1.70 6.61 -4.81
C VAL A 481 2.24 8.00 -5.14
N ASN A 482 3.56 8.14 -5.32
CA ASN A 482 4.25 9.35 -5.80
C ASN A 482 4.00 10.62 -4.97
N VAL A 483 4.13 10.51 -3.65
CA VAL A 483 3.89 11.57 -2.65
C VAL A 483 4.93 11.50 -1.53
N ARG A 484 6.12 12.02 -1.82
CA ARG A 484 7.34 11.80 -1.02
C ARG A 484 7.60 12.89 0.04
N GLU A 485 6.80 13.96 0.06
CA GLU A 485 6.93 15.01 1.07
C GLU A 485 5.99 14.75 2.25
N TYR A 486 6.48 14.93 3.47
CA TYR A 486 5.77 14.53 4.69
C TYR A 486 5.10 15.72 5.37
N GLY A 487 3.77 15.77 5.29
CA GLY A 487 2.98 16.85 5.87
C GLY A 487 2.81 16.73 7.39
N SER A 488 2.48 15.53 7.86
CA SER A 488 2.50 15.16 9.28
C SER A 488 2.53 13.65 9.41
N ILE A 489 3.56 13.12 10.07
CA ILE A 489 3.73 11.71 10.37
C ILE A 489 3.56 11.49 11.86
N ILE A 490 2.82 10.44 12.21
CA ILE A 490 2.61 10.01 13.58
C ILE A 490 3.25 8.64 13.74
N CYS A 491 4.13 8.50 14.72
CA CYS A 491 4.71 7.23 15.13
C CYS A 491 4.04 6.79 16.44
N PHE A 492 3.25 5.73 16.37
CA PHE A 492 2.60 5.14 17.53
C PHE A 492 3.53 4.09 18.13
N VAL A 493 3.81 4.22 19.42
CA VAL A 493 4.65 3.26 20.18
C VAL A 493 3.86 2.68 21.35
N THR A 494 4.14 1.42 21.72
CA THR A 494 3.51 0.82 22.91
C THR A 494 4.37 0.95 24.17
N GLU A 495 5.66 1.22 24.01
CA GLU A 495 6.66 1.21 25.08
C GLU A 495 7.56 2.45 24.97
N ILE A 496 7.91 3.05 26.11
CA ILE A 496 8.73 4.27 26.17
C ILE A 496 10.12 4.03 25.59
N SER A 497 10.67 2.82 25.74
CA SER A 497 11.96 2.41 25.15
C SER A 497 12.01 2.53 23.62
N SER A 498 10.85 2.56 22.95
CA SER A 498 10.78 2.69 21.49
C SER A 498 10.92 4.14 21.00
N VAL A 499 10.82 5.14 21.88
CA VAL A 499 10.78 6.57 21.50
C VAL A 499 12.11 7.01 20.87
N ASN A 500 13.23 6.72 21.52
CA ASN A 500 14.56 7.06 20.98
C ASN A 500 14.81 6.36 19.64
N LEU A 501 14.43 5.08 19.53
CA LEU A 501 14.59 4.32 18.29
C LEU A 501 13.76 4.91 17.15
N ALA A 502 12.51 5.30 17.42
CA ALA A 502 11.66 5.96 16.43
C ALA A 502 12.23 7.33 16.02
N SER A 503 12.60 8.17 16.98
CA SER A 503 13.23 9.47 16.71
C SER A 503 14.50 9.33 15.87
N SER A 504 15.42 8.44 16.28
CA SER A 504 16.66 8.18 15.54
C SER A 504 16.40 7.61 14.15
N ALA A 505 15.49 6.65 13.99
CA ALA A 505 15.13 6.09 12.69
C ALA A 505 14.62 7.17 11.73
N TRP A 506 13.74 8.04 12.22
CA TRP A 506 13.22 9.17 11.45
C TRP A 506 14.30 10.20 11.10
N ASN A 507 15.19 10.49 12.04
CA ASN A 507 16.28 11.43 11.83
C ASN A 507 17.22 10.98 10.72
N GLN A 508 17.54 9.69 10.68
CA GLN A 508 18.38 9.12 9.62
C GLN A 508 17.65 9.01 8.28
N TYR A 509 16.36 8.66 8.31
CA TYR A 509 15.56 8.49 7.11
C TYR A 509 15.23 9.82 6.40
N ASN A 510 14.84 10.86 7.16
CA ASN A 510 14.28 12.09 6.62
C ASN A 510 14.96 13.36 7.17
N ASN A 511 16.25 13.25 7.49
CA ASN A 511 17.09 14.34 8.02
C ASN A 511 16.47 15.09 9.22
N GLY A 512 15.69 14.37 10.03
CA GLY A 512 15.03 14.91 11.21
C GLY A 512 13.97 15.97 10.92
N ALA A 513 13.26 15.86 9.80
CA ALA A 513 12.15 16.76 9.49
C ALA A 513 11.16 16.84 10.67
N GLY A 514 10.84 18.05 11.12
CA GLY A 514 10.03 18.28 12.31
C GLY A 514 8.54 17.94 12.17
N SER A 515 8.12 17.28 11.09
CA SER A 515 6.73 16.86 10.85
C SER A 515 6.35 15.54 11.53
N LEU A 516 7.26 14.95 12.32
CA LEU A 516 7.01 13.76 13.14
C LEU A 516 6.49 14.13 14.53
N THR A 517 5.44 13.43 14.96
CA THR A 517 4.99 13.32 16.35
C THR A 517 5.05 11.86 16.80
N ILE A 518 5.67 11.58 17.94
CA ILE A 518 5.72 10.23 18.54
C ILE A 518 4.71 10.18 19.69
N VAL A 519 3.83 9.17 19.71
CA VAL A 519 2.79 9.03 20.73
C VAL A 519 2.78 7.64 21.32
N GLN A 520 2.63 7.55 22.64
CA GLN A 520 2.43 6.27 23.32
C GLN A 520 0.96 5.88 23.36
N VAL A 521 0.68 4.66 22.93
CA VAL A 521 -0.65 4.04 22.96
C VAL A 521 -0.59 2.69 23.67
N LYS A 522 -1.75 2.14 24.06
CA LYS A 522 -1.83 0.90 24.84
C LYS A 522 -1.46 -0.34 24.02
N GLN A 523 -1.97 -0.45 22.80
CA GLN A 523 -1.82 -1.63 21.94
C GLN A 523 -1.80 -1.21 20.47
N LEU A 524 -1.07 -1.96 19.64
CA LEU A 524 -1.10 -1.85 18.18
C LEU A 524 -1.60 -3.16 17.56
N PRO A 525 -2.02 -3.14 16.27
CA PRO A 525 -2.47 -4.34 15.58
C PRO A 525 -1.42 -5.45 15.65
N ARG A 526 -1.89 -6.69 15.81
CA ARG A 526 -1.05 -7.90 15.88
C ARG A 526 -0.02 -7.92 17.02
N GLY A 527 -0.09 -6.97 17.96
CA GLY A 527 0.91 -6.83 19.03
C GLY A 527 2.21 -6.18 18.57
N ALA A 528 2.18 -5.42 17.46
CA ALA A 528 3.30 -4.59 17.05
C ALA A 528 3.71 -3.60 18.16
N LYS A 529 4.95 -3.12 18.08
CA LYS A 529 5.52 -2.18 19.07
C LYS A 529 5.64 -0.77 18.55
N ILE A 530 5.74 -0.63 17.23
CA ILE A 530 5.90 0.62 16.50
C ILE A 530 5.00 0.53 15.26
N GLU A 531 4.25 1.60 15.00
CA GLU A 531 3.43 1.79 13.80
C GLU A 531 3.61 3.22 13.28
N TRP A 532 3.83 3.38 11.97
CA TRP A 532 3.92 4.70 11.33
C TRP A 532 2.68 4.99 10.49
N GLY A 533 2.17 6.21 10.53
CA GLY A 533 1.06 6.65 9.68
C GLY A 533 1.01 8.17 9.58
N GLY A 534 -0.03 8.71 8.94
CA GLY A 534 -0.22 10.15 8.82
C GLY A 534 -0.60 10.56 7.40
N PHE A 535 0.00 11.63 6.89
CA PHE A 535 -0.23 12.05 5.51
C PHE A 535 1.02 12.64 4.85
N SER A 536 1.13 12.40 3.55
CA SER A 536 2.17 12.95 2.68
C SER A 536 1.55 13.72 1.52
N TYR A 537 2.37 14.44 0.77
CA TYR A 537 1.94 15.24 -0.36
C TYR A 537 3.03 15.32 -1.44
N LYS A 538 2.67 15.93 -2.57
CA LYS A 538 3.57 16.34 -3.63
C LYS A 538 3.00 17.59 -4.28
N ASN A 539 3.76 18.67 -4.31
CA ASN A 539 3.38 19.86 -5.07
C ASN A 539 3.49 19.56 -6.58
N LEU A 540 2.50 20.01 -7.35
CA LEU A 540 2.50 19.94 -8.80
C LEU A 540 3.08 21.26 -9.33
N VAL A 541 3.95 21.17 -10.34
CA VAL A 541 4.55 22.34 -10.99
C VAL A 541 4.02 22.39 -12.42
N GLY A 542 3.47 23.53 -12.83
CA GLY A 542 2.94 23.72 -14.18
C GLY A 542 4.06 23.87 -15.22
N MET A 543 3.83 23.41 -16.46
CA MET A 543 4.77 23.65 -17.57
C MET A 543 4.83 25.11 -18.04
N TYR A 544 3.90 25.95 -17.57
CA TYR A 544 3.74 27.37 -17.89
C TYR A 544 3.60 28.22 -16.62
N ASP A 545 4.25 27.82 -15.52
CA ASP A 545 4.49 28.75 -14.41
C ASP A 545 5.53 29.78 -14.89
N ASP A 546 5.10 30.67 -15.80
CA ASP A 546 5.84 31.84 -16.27
C ASP A 546 5.66 32.96 -15.23
N ASP A 547 6.77 33.60 -14.88
CA ASP A 547 7.00 34.52 -13.74
C ASP A 547 6.08 35.76 -13.60
N GLU A 548 5.01 35.93 -14.40
CA GLU A 548 4.22 37.18 -14.43
C GLU A 548 2.93 37.17 -13.59
N ASP A 549 2.35 36.00 -13.26
CA ASP A 549 1.15 35.90 -12.38
C ASP A 549 1.50 35.61 -10.90
N ASP A 550 2.77 35.40 -10.57
CA ASP A 550 3.23 34.86 -9.27
C ASP A 550 3.30 35.92 -8.15
N ASP A 551 3.55 37.20 -8.47
CA ASP A 551 3.80 38.24 -7.45
C ASP A 551 2.59 38.47 -6.50
N ASN A 552 1.36 38.47 -7.03
CA ASN A 552 0.15 38.69 -6.22
C ASN A 552 -0.20 37.47 -5.35
N GLU A 553 0.02 36.25 -5.86
CA GLU A 553 -0.22 35.02 -5.11
C GLU A 553 0.83 34.81 -4.02
N LEU A 554 2.09 35.12 -4.31
CA LEU A 554 3.19 35.16 -3.34
C LEU A 554 2.84 36.13 -2.19
N GLU A 555 2.43 37.36 -2.50
CA GLU A 555 2.02 38.34 -1.47
C GLU A 555 0.86 37.86 -0.59
N GLN A 556 -0.13 37.16 -1.16
CA GLN A 556 -1.27 36.66 -0.40
C GLN A 556 -0.87 35.48 0.50
N ASN A 557 -0.02 34.59 -0.01
CA ASN A 557 0.48 33.45 0.73
C ASN A 557 1.37 33.88 1.91
N ASP A 558 2.23 34.87 1.69
CA ASP A 558 3.07 35.44 2.75
C ASP A 558 2.22 36.05 3.88
N LYS A 559 1.05 36.64 3.54
CA LYS A 559 0.09 37.12 4.55
C LYS A 559 -0.53 35.98 5.37
N ILE A 560 -0.87 34.85 4.75
CA ILE A 560 -1.45 33.69 5.46
C ILE A 560 -0.40 33.05 6.37
N GLU A 561 0.82 32.88 5.87
CA GLU A 561 1.92 32.34 6.66
C GLU A 561 2.25 33.24 7.87
N THR A 562 2.22 34.56 7.66
CA THR A 562 2.34 35.53 8.76
C THR A 562 1.22 35.36 9.79
N ILE A 563 -0.04 35.21 9.37
CA ILE A 563 -1.18 34.97 10.28
C ILE A 563 -0.98 33.68 11.09
N ILE A 564 -0.47 32.62 10.46
CA ILE A 564 -0.19 31.34 11.12
C ILE A 564 0.91 31.53 12.17
N ASN A 565 2.02 32.16 11.81
CA ASN A 565 3.12 32.43 12.73
C ASN A 565 2.70 33.33 13.89
N ASP A 566 1.98 34.42 13.62
CA ASP A 566 1.42 35.32 14.63
C ASP A 566 0.47 34.57 15.58
N THR A 567 -0.33 33.64 15.06
CA THR A 567 -1.24 32.81 15.86
C THR A 567 -0.46 31.87 16.78
N ILE A 568 0.57 31.20 16.25
CA ILE A 568 1.44 30.30 17.03
C ILE A 568 2.14 31.07 18.15
N GLU A 569 2.71 32.24 17.84
CA GLU A 569 3.39 33.09 18.82
C GLU A 569 2.42 33.64 19.87
N LYS A 570 1.26 34.14 19.44
CA LYS A 570 0.20 34.67 20.33
C LYS A 570 -0.22 33.67 21.40
N TYR A 571 -0.27 32.38 21.06
CA TYR A 571 -0.63 31.31 22.00
C TYR A 571 0.59 30.55 22.51
N SER A 572 1.81 31.08 22.35
CA SER A 572 3.05 30.48 22.89
C SER A 572 3.22 28.99 22.56
N LEU A 573 2.76 28.57 21.37
CA LEU A 573 2.89 27.19 20.91
C LEU A 573 4.27 26.98 20.29
N GLN A 574 4.83 25.78 20.48
CA GLN A 574 6.11 25.40 19.86
C GLN A 574 5.85 24.71 18.55
N ALA A 575 6.22 25.33 17.43
CA ALA A 575 6.13 24.72 16.11
C ALA A 575 7.44 24.01 15.76
N THR A 576 7.39 22.72 15.43
CA THR A 576 8.54 21.98 14.88
C THR A 576 8.52 21.93 13.37
N SER A 577 7.35 22.15 12.75
CA SER A 577 7.20 22.16 11.30
C SER A 577 5.97 22.97 10.89
N ILE A 578 6.10 23.72 9.80
CA ILE A 578 5.01 24.38 9.08
C ILE A 578 5.23 24.07 7.59
N GLN A 579 4.36 23.25 7.02
CA GLN A 579 4.45 22.82 5.62
C GLN A 579 3.49 23.65 4.76
N LYS A 580 4.01 24.29 3.71
CA LYS A 580 3.23 25.01 2.69
C LYS A 580 2.96 24.07 1.51
N ILE A 581 1.69 23.76 1.27
CA ILE A 581 1.26 22.75 0.30
C ILE A 581 0.40 23.41 -0.79
N GLY A 582 0.70 23.10 -2.06
CA GLY A 582 -0.04 23.54 -3.23
C GLY A 582 -0.10 25.06 -3.35
N LYS A 583 1.04 25.74 -3.45
CA LYS A 583 1.13 27.20 -3.50
C LYS A 583 0.32 27.89 -2.38
N GLY A 584 0.31 27.32 -1.17
CA GLY A 584 -0.36 27.91 0.01
C GLY A 584 -1.85 27.60 0.15
N GLU A 585 -2.43 26.74 -0.69
CA GLU A 585 -3.80 26.24 -0.54
C GLU A 585 -4.05 25.54 0.80
N LEU A 586 -3.00 24.88 1.33
CA LEU A 586 -3.01 24.21 2.62
C LEU A 586 -1.70 24.46 3.36
N PHE A 587 -1.80 24.86 4.63
CA PHE A 587 -0.70 24.85 5.58
C PHE A 587 -0.93 23.75 6.61
N SER A 588 0.12 22.98 6.92
CA SER A 588 0.09 21.96 7.96
C SER A 588 1.16 22.24 9.00
N SER A 589 0.74 22.58 10.21
CA SER A 589 1.66 22.88 11.32
C SER A 589 1.65 21.77 12.36
N THR A 590 2.85 21.32 12.76
CA THR A 590 3.05 20.38 13.87
C THR A 590 3.46 21.19 15.09
N LEU A 591 2.59 21.22 16.11
CA LEU A 591 2.71 22.12 17.26
C LEU A 591 2.66 21.37 18.58
N TYR A 592 3.33 21.93 19.59
CA TYR A 592 3.39 21.37 20.94
C TYR A 592 3.20 22.43 22.01
N SER A 593 2.71 22.00 23.18
CA SER A 593 2.62 22.85 24.37
C SER A 593 2.58 22.02 25.66
N ASN A 594 2.98 22.65 26.76
CA ASN A 594 2.82 22.15 28.12
C ASN A 594 1.81 22.96 28.95
N SER A 595 1.17 23.95 28.33
CA SER A 595 0.27 24.91 28.97
C SER A 595 -1.18 24.68 28.55
N LEU A 596 -2.01 24.28 29.52
CA LEU A 596 -3.45 24.09 29.32
C LEU A 596 -4.13 25.38 28.83
N ASN A 597 -3.76 26.54 29.37
CA ASN A 597 -4.37 27.82 29.02
C ASN A 597 -4.11 28.20 27.57
N ASP A 598 -2.89 27.97 27.11
CA ASP A 598 -2.45 28.28 25.75
C ASP A 598 -3.18 27.39 24.74
N VAL A 599 -3.21 26.08 25.00
CA VAL A 599 -3.92 25.11 24.16
C VAL A 599 -5.42 25.38 24.16
N SER A 600 -6.04 25.58 25.32
CA SER A 600 -7.47 25.89 25.42
C SER A 600 -7.83 27.14 24.62
N SER A 601 -7.03 28.21 24.78
CA SER A 601 -7.24 29.46 24.04
C SER A 601 -7.03 29.27 22.53
N PHE A 602 -6.04 28.48 22.12
CA PHE A 602 -5.81 28.17 20.72
C PHE A 602 -6.99 27.38 20.13
N LEU A 603 -7.44 26.29 20.77
CA LEU A 603 -8.53 25.45 20.27
C LEU A 603 -9.85 26.22 20.09
N ILE A 604 -10.13 27.18 20.96
CA ILE A 604 -11.34 28.02 20.88
C ILE A 604 -11.29 29.00 19.69
N ASN A 605 -10.11 29.52 19.36
CA ASN A 605 -9.97 30.66 18.46
C ASN A 605 -9.38 30.31 17.08
N ALA A 606 -8.60 29.24 16.99
CA ALA A 606 -7.93 28.84 15.76
C ALA A 606 -8.96 28.35 14.73
N LYS A 607 -8.75 28.76 13.47
CA LYS A 607 -9.55 28.31 12.33
C LYS A 607 -8.88 27.15 11.64
N GLY A 608 -9.65 26.27 11.03
CA GLY A 608 -9.14 25.11 10.30
C GLY A 608 -9.40 23.80 11.03
N LYS A 609 -8.81 22.72 10.54
CA LYS A 609 -8.94 21.38 11.14
C LYS A 609 -7.80 21.17 12.13
N ILE A 610 -8.15 20.78 13.36
CA ILE A 610 -7.18 20.49 14.41
C ILE A 610 -7.30 19.01 14.79
N GLN A 611 -6.16 18.34 14.90
CA GLN A 611 -6.02 17.04 15.57
C GLN A 611 -5.23 17.26 16.85
N LEU A 612 -5.74 16.75 17.97
CA LEU A 612 -5.15 16.87 19.30
C LEU A 612 -4.76 15.48 19.80
N TYR A 613 -3.51 15.38 20.24
CA TYR A 613 -2.97 14.26 21.01
C TYR A 613 -2.72 14.76 22.43
N ALA A 614 -3.38 14.14 23.40
CA ALA A 614 -3.19 14.41 24.83
C ALA A 614 -3.72 13.24 25.65
N SER A 615 -3.35 13.17 26.93
CA SER A 615 -3.96 12.21 27.84
C SER A 615 -5.42 12.56 28.12
N LEU A 616 -6.24 11.56 28.46
CA LEU A 616 -7.63 11.79 28.87
C LEU A 616 -7.73 12.77 30.05
N ALA A 617 -6.73 12.79 30.93
CA ALA A 617 -6.70 13.68 32.10
C ALA A 617 -6.46 15.14 31.71
N GLU A 618 -5.50 15.39 30.80
CA GLU A 618 -5.19 16.72 30.30
C GLU A 618 -6.32 17.28 29.41
N ALA A 619 -7.05 16.41 28.70
CA ALA A 619 -8.14 16.82 27.82
C ALA A 619 -9.46 17.17 28.54
N GLN A 620 -9.63 16.83 29.84
CA GLN A 620 -10.91 17.01 30.54
C GLN A 620 -11.39 18.46 30.59
N SER A 621 -10.45 19.40 30.64
CA SER A 621 -10.71 20.85 30.74
C SER A 621 -10.72 21.56 29.38
N LEU A 622 -10.55 20.85 28.27
CA LEU A 622 -10.50 21.43 26.93
C LEU A 622 -11.88 21.42 26.25
N GLU A 623 -12.21 22.52 25.56
CA GLU A 623 -13.36 22.54 24.65
C GLU A 623 -12.95 21.90 23.32
N LEU A 624 -13.42 20.67 23.07
CA LEU A 624 -13.05 19.89 21.88
C LEU A 624 -13.99 20.09 20.68
N LYS A 625 -14.53 21.30 20.53
CA LYS A 625 -15.40 21.65 19.41
C LYS A 625 -14.57 21.83 18.14
N SER A 626 -14.95 21.17 17.04
CA SER A 626 -14.18 21.21 15.77
C SER A 626 -12.79 20.54 15.85
N VAL A 627 -12.51 19.78 16.91
CA VAL A 627 -11.23 19.09 17.15
C VAL A 627 -11.41 17.59 16.99
N GLU A 628 -10.46 16.92 16.34
CA GLU A 628 -10.31 15.46 16.44
C GLU A 628 -9.38 15.15 17.60
N PHE A 629 -9.85 14.32 18.51
CA PHE A 629 -9.10 14.00 19.72
C PHE A 629 -8.69 12.53 19.71
N THR A 630 -7.39 12.29 19.80
CA THR A 630 -6.79 10.97 19.96
C THR A 630 -6.18 10.90 21.35
N PRO A 631 -6.79 10.16 22.29
CA PRO A 631 -6.20 9.97 23.60
C PRO A 631 -4.90 9.18 23.48
N VAL A 632 -3.84 9.65 24.13
CA VAL A 632 -2.52 9.01 24.17
C VAL A 632 -1.98 9.03 25.61
N ASP A 633 -1.13 8.08 25.97
CA ASP A 633 -0.57 8.02 27.31
C ASP A 633 0.50 9.09 27.54
N ASN A 634 1.36 9.28 26.54
CA ASN A 634 2.46 10.24 26.50
C ASN A 634 2.71 10.66 25.04
N LEU A 635 3.38 11.80 24.82
CA LEU A 635 3.79 12.22 23.49
C LEU A 635 5.11 12.98 23.49
N TRP A 636 5.82 12.88 22.37
CA TRP A 636 7.11 13.50 22.11
C TRP A 636 7.16 14.07 20.71
N ASP A 637 8.05 15.03 20.49
CA ASP A 637 8.38 15.51 19.15
C ASP A 637 9.39 14.60 18.43
N HIS A 638 9.78 15.00 17.22
CA HIS A 638 10.78 14.31 16.39
C HIS A 638 12.16 14.14 17.05
N ASN A 639 12.52 14.96 18.06
CA ASN A 639 13.78 14.86 18.80
C ASN A 639 13.65 14.04 20.09
N GLY A 640 12.47 13.46 20.36
CA GLY A 640 12.21 12.76 21.61
C GLY A 640 12.00 13.69 22.81
N GLN A 641 11.70 14.98 22.60
CA GLN A 641 11.34 15.91 23.67
C GLN A 641 9.87 15.71 24.07
N ALA A 642 9.61 15.55 25.38
CA ALA A 642 8.27 15.25 25.90
C ALA A 642 7.36 16.48 26.00
N TYR A 643 6.07 16.29 25.75
CA TYR A 643 5.04 17.33 25.86
C TYR A 643 3.72 16.79 26.44
N LYS A 644 2.87 17.69 26.94
CA LYS A 644 1.50 17.35 27.37
C LYS A 644 0.48 17.36 26.23
N TYR A 645 0.67 18.26 25.27
CA TYR A 645 -0.24 18.47 24.15
C TYR A 645 0.55 18.49 22.84
N GLY A 646 0.14 17.65 21.90
CA GLY A 646 0.59 17.66 20.52
C GLY A 646 -0.58 17.98 19.59
N LEU A 647 -0.35 18.82 18.59
CA LEU A 647 -1.38 19.34 17.70
C LEU A 647 -0.91 19.23 16.25
N VAL A 648 -1.79 18.75 15.38
CA VAL A 648 -1.66 18.90 13.93
C VAL A 648 -2.72 19.89 13.47
N TRP A 649 -2.29 21.07 13.02
CA TRP A 649 -3.16 22.15 12.58
C TRP A 649 -3.12 22.30 11.07
N LYS A 650 -4.23 21.94 10.40
CA LYS A 650 -4.43 22.11 8.96
C LYS A 650 -5.22 23.40 8.72
N HIS A 651 -4.56 24.43 8.22
CA HIS A 651 -5.16 25.71 7.85
C HIS A 651 -5.35 25.77 6.33
N TYR A 652 -6.57 26.08 5.89
CA TYR A 652 -6.93 26.18 4.47
C TYR A 652 -7.01 27.65 4.06
N LYS A 653 -6.62 27.95 2.81
CA LYS A 653 -6.74 29.29 2.21
C LYS A 653 -8.19 29.76 2.14
#